data_AF-A0A421K9V0-F1
#
_entry.id   AF-A0A421K9V0-F1
#
_cell.length_a   1.000
_cell.length_b   1.000
_cell.length_c   1.000
_cell.angle_alpha   90.00
_cell.angle_beta   90.00
_cell.angle_gamma   90.00
#
_symmetry.space_group_name_H-M   'P 1'
#
loop_
_entity.id
_entity.type
_entity.pdbx_description
1 polymer ?
#
loop_
_entity_poly.entity_id
_entity_poly.type
_entity_poly.pdbx_seq_one_letter_code
_entity_poly.pdbx_strand_id
1 'polypeptide(L)'
;MRLWRRIFHDKSPYAHISQVLSAIAETNEPYTGEDSRLILFGSTFLGETGLGFFKKLSRFLDVHHFVLSPYAGTGSPTQPFLISNARLSSGFNALIPKLRPDSQEGHWVNSGYPDTTLHRLRASLINDEEFAGPLLDDGSLCFHDSPGIRRCVEILKDAILAALRDDETLAPTQIGVLAPDIGLYAPYIETIFPALGGQDIPRTDHLPYNITDLPHRDEAPYPSALGALLDLPGARFGCNELLRLVTNPCFSPAAADPSLAEQWKNLIDISNIRWGVDSRHREEAGAADHITGSWKQAFERVIAGYYYDEGDNPEILPLPDVSDTKAEDAGKLMQVIMGLNSQIRPLHKQSMMLKEWTALWESIIGTWLRARLEDENDRIRIKEALRNLNALSADVNDLSDFADARIPWPVFRSLLDEFRSNAGNRRGRYLARGITCGSLKPTRAIPFRRIYVLGLDESAWPGRDSPVGFDLRERIPRAIDLSRESIDRFTILEVLYSAADHLSLFYTGRDLERGEVLAPSASILELLDYLGEGSECLIRRHRFLPYDSAALTGEGPLATCSTEALALAEARNRRSNPVEILPLPLPEEEESTDWMSLVAFLRNPIRFFYRQRLGAELDIGQESPDDNDILESQPLRWWRYRDETVRGAISALARPDEFVRVFQRISQLESAVSQTPVAEIQAGQWREESRALQLQLQRIIREGYCPEESFTCRLMELDAEHHGAVAPSAEGFIDIGAPRVALDDGSHLGIQGSIDGLGFLRVEGESNRQVWTLVDFVSRRTPGAAHNIRGWMAALVLAAALENPPREIRVFRVGQQDYKARRYYFREDDIPEGSGGEKKLLSQPHRLLQRLGAVYRRGKRLPLPLYPELADELHRAIKDTGIEDFSASFAAAWNKVISNSQAPFSAMRDCPWRRRFLSSTASLEDQARQALVDLYMEGGIL
;
A
#
# COMPACT_ATOMS: atom_id res chain seq x y z
N MET A 1 -39.93 15.33 45.44
CA MET A 1 -39.13 14.11 45.78
C MET A 1 -38.77 13.23 44.58
N ARG A 2 -39.59 13.13 43.52
CA ARG A 2 -39.30 12.28 42.35
C ARG A 2 -38.15 12.80 41.47
N LEU A 3 -37.86 14.10 41.52
CA LEU A 3 -36.87 14.77 40.67
C LEU A 3 -35.43 14.38 41.07
N TRP A 4 -35.09 14.49 42.35
CA TRP A 4 -33.75 14.16 42.87
C TRP A 4 -33.36 12.69 42.70
N ARG A 5 -34.31 11.77 42.88
CA ARG A 5 -34.12 10.34 42.61
C ARG A 5 -33.96 10.01 41.11
N ARG A 6 -34.36 10.88 40.19
CA ARG A 6 -34.14 10.69 38.74
C ARG A 6 -32.73 11.11 38.30
N ILE A 7 -32.10 12.03 39.02
CA ILE A 7 -30.79 12.61 38.67
C ILE A 7 -29.64 11.68 39.06
N PHE A 8 -29.76 11.04 40.22
CA PHE A 8 -28.71 10.18 40.78
C PHE A 8 -28.94 8.68 40.51
N HIS A 9 -29.87 8.33 39.61
CA HIS A 9 -30.19 6.93 39.32
C HIS A 9 -29.64 6.55 37.94
N ASP A 10 -28.78 5.53 37.91
CA ASP A 10 -28.02 5.03 36.74
C ASP A 10 -28.86 4.58 35.52
N LYS A 11 -30.19 4.70 35.56
CA LYS A 11 -31.09 4.12 34.57
C LYS A 11 -31.53 5.06 33.45
N SER A 12 -31.13 6.33 33.46
CA SER A 12 -31.49 7.28 32.40
C SER A 12 -30.25 8.02 31.83
N PRO A 13 -29.53 7.41 30.88
CA PRO A 13 -28.30 7.97 30.33
C PRO A 13 -28.51 9.20 29.42
N TYR A 14 -29.75 9.54 29.06
CA TYR A 14 -30.06 10.48 27.98
C TYR A 14 -30.92 11.68 28.37
N ALA A 15 -31.17 11.92 29.66
CA ALA A 15 -31.80 13.16 30.07
C ALA A 15 -30.83 14.32 29.80
N HIS A 16 -31.21 15.26 28.93
CA HIS A 16 -30.40 16.45 28.66
C HIS A 16 -30.15 17.18 29.98
N ILE A 17 -28.87 17.27 30.37
CA ILE A 17 -28.46 17.83 31.66
C ILE A 17 -29.00 19.26 31.83
N SER A 18 -29.14 20.02 30.75
CA SER A 18 -29.72 21.36 30.73
C SER A 18 -31.21 21.39 31.12
N GLN A 19 -32.03 20.44 30.67
CA GLN A 19 -33.44 20.34 31.04
C GLN A 19 -33.60 19.94 32.50
N VAL A 20 -32.77 19.00 32.95
CA VAL A 20 -32.70 18.55 34.34
C VAL A 20 -32.31 19.72 35.26
N LEU A 21 -31.23 20.44 34.93
CA LEU A 21 -30.74 21.58 35.70
C LEU A 21 -31.76 22.74 35.74
N SER A 22 -32.43 23.04 34.62
CA SER A 22 -33.47 24.08 34.55
C SER A 22 -34.71 23.72 35.36
N ALA A 23 -35.23 22.49 35.24
CA ALA A 23 -36.37 22.02 36.03
C ALA A 23 -36.09 22.03 37.55
N ILE A 24 -34.84 21.77 37.95
CA ILE A 24 -34.42 21.89 39.36
C ILE A 24 -34.30 23.36 39.77
N ALA A 25 -33.78 24.23 38.91
CA ALA A 25 -33.67 25.65 39.19
C ALA A 25 -35.05 26.26 39.49
N GLU A 26 -36.10 25.80 38.80
CA GLU A 26 -37.49 26.25 38.95
C GLU A 26 -38.23 25.64 40.16
N THR A 27 -37.80 24.50 40.70
CA THR A 27 -38.54 23.78 41.77
C THR A 27 -38.01 24.05 43.18
N ASN A 28 -38.86 24.35 44.16
CA ASN A 28 -38.44 24.59 45.56
C ASN A 28 -38.37 23.31 46.42
N GLU A 29 -38.23 22.13 45.80
CA GLU A 29 -38.17 20.88 46.55
C GLU A 29 -36.87 20.76 47.37
N PRO A 30 -36.93 20.47 48.69
CA PRO A 30 -35.74 20.25 49.49
C PRO A 30 -35.02 18.97 49.08
N TYR A 31 -33.68 18.98 49.11
CA TYR A 31 -32.88 17.77 48.96
C TYR A 31 -32.98 16.92 50.24
N THR A 32 -33.31 15.64 50.09
CA THR A 32 -33.48 14.67 51.20
C THR A 32 -32.61 13.42 51.01
N GLY A 33 -31.53 13.50 50.25
CA GLY A 33 -30.58 12.40 50.09
C GLY A 33 -29.65 12.25 51.28
N GLU A 34 -28.89 11.15 51.30
CA GLU A 34 -27.99 10.81 52.41
C GLU A 34 -26.63 11.53 52.33
N ASP A 35 -26.27 12.05 51.16
CA ASP A 35 -25.01 12.78 50.99
C ASP A 35 -25.05 14.05 51.83
N SER A 36 -23.90 14.43 52.40
CA SER A 36 -23.75 15.65 53.19
C SER A 36 -22.75 16.65 52.58
N ARG A 37 -21.92 16.17 51.65
CA ARG A 37 -20.87 16.94 50.99
C ARG A 37 -20.77 16.57 49.52
N LEU A 38 -20.58 17.58 48.68
CA LEU A 38 -20.26 17.44 47.27
C LEU A 38 -18.96 18.19 46.98
N ILE A 39 -18.05 17.56 46.23
CA ILE A 39 -16.78 18.18 45.81
C ILE A 39 -16.71 18.15 44.29
N LEU A 40 -16.49 19.32 43.70
CA LEU A 40 -16.32 19.52 42.26
C LEU A 40 -14.87 19.90 41.98
N PHE A 41 -14.22 19.19 41.06
CA PHE A 41 -12.85 19.49 40.61
C PHE A 41 -12.85 19.79 39.11
N GLY A 42 -12.16 20.85 38.69
CA GLY A 42 -11.83 21.08 37.27
C GLY A 42 -13.02 21.45 36.38
N SER A 43 -14.12 21.95 36.95
CA SER A 43 -15.35 22.27 36.23
C SER A 43 -15.44 23.72 35.75
N THR A 44 -14.36 24.22 35.13
CA THR A 44 -14.24 25.59 34.57
C THR A 44 -15.15 25.87 33.36
N PHE A 45 -15.86 24.86 32.86
CA PHE A 45 -16.81 24.94 31.74
C PHE A 45 -18.28 25.07 32.18
N LEU A 46 -18.57 25.07 33.49
CA LEU A 46 -19.94 25.18 33.97
C LEU A 46 -20.52 26.56 33.63
N GLY A 47 -21.55 26.58 32.79
CA GLY A 47 -22.32 27.78 32.51
C GLY A 47 -23.21 28.22 33.68
N GLU A 48 -23.88 29.35 33.50
CA GLU A 48 -24.72 30.00 34.52
C GLU A 48 -25.78 29.06 35.12
N THR A 49 -26.44 28.24 34.30
CA THR A 49 -27.45 27.27 34.75
C THR A 49 -26.85 26.20 35.68
N GLY A 50 -25.68 25.66 35.33
CA GLY A 50 -24.99 24.65 36.13
C GLY A 50 -24.51 25.21 37.46
N LEU A 51 -23.92 26.40 37.45
CA LEU A 51 -23.52 27.09 38.67
C LEU A 51 -24.72 27.47 39.54
N GLY A 52 -25.83 27.91 38.94
CA GLY A 52 -27.08 28.20 39.63
C GLY A 52 -27.66 26.97 40.34
N PHE A 53 -27.57 25.80 39.69
CA PHE A 53 -27.94 24.53 40.31
C PHE A 53 -27.10 24.22 41.55
N PHE A 54 -25.76 24.26 41.45
CA PHE A 54 -24.89 23.97 42.60
C PHE A 54 -25.04 25.00 43.73
N LYS A 55 -25.29 26.27 43.41
CA LYS A 55 -25.64 27.31 44.40
C LYS A 55 -26.94 27.01 45.14
N LYS A 56 -27.91 26.40 44.47
CA LYS A 56 -29.17 25.98 45.11
C LYS A 56 -28.96 24.74 45.98
N LEU A 57 -28.18 23.80 45.48
CA LEU A 57 -27.78 22.58 46.20
C LEU A 57 -26.99 22.92 47.48
N SER A 58 -26.16 23.96 47.44
CA SER A 58 -25.36 24.42 48.58
C SER A 58 -26.19 24.98 49.76
N ARG A 59 -27.52 25.06 49.63
CA ARG A 59 -28.44 25.36 50.75
C ARG A 59 -28.71 24.13 51.62
N PHE A 60 -28.51 22.94 51.06
CA PHE A 60 -28.80 21.65 51.70
C PHE A 60 -27.54 20.82 51.92
N LEU A 61 -26.50 21.02 51.09
CA LEU A 61 -25.25 20.28 51.08
C LEU A 61 -24.05 21.21 51.23
N ASP A 62 -22.96 20.68 51.78
CA ASP A 62 -21.66 21.35 51.76
C ASP A 62 -21.01 21.17 50.38
N VAL A 63 -21.01 22.22 49.55
CA VAL A 63 -20.52 22.14 48.16
C VAL A 63 -19.19 22.87 48.04
N HIS A 64 -18.12 22.10 47.83
CA HIS A 64 -16.77 22.63 47.57
C HIS A 64 -16.48 22.59 46.08
N HIS A 65 -16.14 23.73 45.48
CA HIS A 65 -15.80 23.81 44.07
C HIS A 65 -14.36 24.28 43.89
N PHE A 66 -13.50 23.35 43.49
CA PHE A 66 -12.09 23.60 43.19
C PHE A 66 -11.94 23.95 41.71
N VAL A 67 -11.62 25.21 41.46
CA VAL A 67 -11.46 25.78 40.12
C VAL A 67 -9.98 26.07 39.90
N LEU A 68 -9.43 25.55 38.81
CA LEU A 68 -8.09 25.91 38.37
C LEU A 68 -8.16 27.24 37.63
N SER A 69 -7.47 28.26 38.14
CA SER A 69 -7.38 29.56 37.48
C SER A 69 -5.90 29.90 37.21
N PRO A 70 -5.56 30.38 36.01
CA PRO A 70 -4.18 30.65 35.63
C PRO A 70 -3.64 31.98 36.16
N TYR A 71 -4.46 32.81 36.81
CA TYR A 71 -4.06 34.11 37.37
C TYR A 71 -4.88 34.46 38.62
N ALA A 72 -4.34 35.27 39.52
CA ALA A 72 -4.92 35.56 40.83
C ALA A 72 -6.09 36.55 40.86
N GLY A 73 -6.30 37.29 39.76
CA GLY A 73 -7.36 38.28 39.62
C GLY A 73 -8.76 37.70 39.41
N THR A 74 -9.79 38.48 39.77
CA THR A 74 -11.21 38.16 39.52
C THR A 74 -11.77 38.81 38.25
N GLY A 75 -10.99 39.68 37.60
CA GLY A 75 -11.33 40.37 36.35
C GLY A 75 -10.66 39.74 35.13
N SER A 76 -10.83 40.37 33.96
CA SER A 76 -10.07 39.99 32.76
C SER A 76 -8.58 40.25 32.97
N PRO A 77 -7.69 39.35 32.51
CA PRO A 77 -6.25 39.57 32.59
C PRO A 77 -5.83 40.76 31.71
N THR A 78 -4.69 41.34 32.03
CA THR A 78 -4.09 42.49 31.33
C THR A 78 -3.02 42.05 30.33
N GLN A 79 -2.32 40.94 30.60
CA GLN A 79 -1.27 40.45 29.72
C GLN A 79 -1.83 39.87 28.41
N PRO A 80 -1.29 40.24 27.23
CA PRO A 80 -1.79 39.75 25.93
C PRO A 80 -1.88 38.21 25.84
N PHE A 81 -0.86 37.51 26.36
CA PHE A 81 -0.82 36.05 26.38
C PHE A 81 -1.98 35.45 27.19
N LEU A 82 -2.28 35.99 28.37
CA LEU A 82 -3.40 35.55 29.20
C LEU A 82 -4.76 35.95 28.60
N ILE A 83 -4.89 37.13 27.98
CA ILE A 83 -6.12 37.55 27.30
C ILE A 83 -6.50 36.56 26.19
N SER A 84 -5.51 36.10 25.43
CA SER A 84 -5.70 35.14 24.34
C SER A 84 -6.01 33.73 24.87
N ASN A 85 -5.23 33.25 25.84
CA ASN A 85 -5.24 31.84 26.25
C ASN A 85 -6.13 31.52 27.47
N ALA A 86 -6.53 32.52 28.26
CA ALA A 86 -7.36 32.33 29.46
C ALA A 86 -8.82 32.77 29.27
N ARG A 87 -9.34 32.86 28.03
CA ARG A 87 -10.73 33.28 27.76
C ARG A 87 -11.77 32.45 28.51
N LEU A 88 -11.60 31.11 28.51
CA LEU A 88 -12.50 30.18 29.20
C LEU A 88 -12.54 30.46 30.71
N SER A 89 -11.38 30.54 31.36
CA SER A 89 -11.30 30.87 32.80
C SER A 89 -11.79 32.29 33.10
N SER A 90 -11.56 33.26 32.21
CA SER A 90 -11.96 34.66 32.42
C SER A 90 -13.47 34.81 32.33
N GLY A 91 -14.11 34.15 31.37
CA GLY A 91 -15.56 34.06 31.28
C GLY A 91 -16.18 33.41 32.51
N PHE A 92 -15.58 32.33 32.98
CA PHE A 92 -15.99 31.66 34.22
C PHE A 92 -15.83 32.57 35.44
N ASN A 93 -14.66 33.19 35.62
CA ASN A 93 -14.36 34.11 36.73
C ASN A 93 -15.34 35.28 36.77
N ALA A 94 -15.77 35.81 35.62
CA ALA A 94 -16.76 36.87 35.53
C ALA A 94 -18.17 36.47 36.04
N LEU A 95 -18.49 35.17 36.11
CA LEU A 95 -19.76 34.69 36.67
C LEU A 95 -19.74 34.53 38.20
N ILE A 96 -18.58 34.25 38.79
CA ILE A 96 -18.49 33.87 40.21
C ILE A 96 -18.98 34.98 41.17
N PRO A 97 -18.63 36.27 40.99
CA PRO A 97 -19.11 37.36 41.86
C PRO A 97 -20.64 37.50 41.90
N LYS A 98 -21.34 37.11 40.81
CA LYS A 98 -22.82 37.14 40.74
C LYS A 98 -23.47 36.06 41.59
N LEU A 99 -22.73 35.00 41.94
CA LEU A 99 -23.27 33.81 42.58
C LEU A 99 -23.04 33.81 44.09
N ARG A 100 -21.82 34.09 44.58
CA ARG A 100 -21.53 34.41 45.99
C ARG A 100 -20.21 35.20 46.10
N PRO A 101 -20.25 36.48 46.49
CA PRO A 101 -19.05 37.30 46.61
C PRO A 101 -18.19 36.97 47.86
N ASP A 102 -18.78 36.43 48.93
CA ASP A 102 -18.11 36.30 50.25
C ASP A 102 -17.55 34.90 50.58
N SER A 103 -17.41 34.01 49.59
CA SER A 103 -17.02 32.60 49.82
C SER A 103 -15.92 32.10 48.87
N GLN A 104 -15.01 32.98 48.46
CA GLN A 104 -13.87 32.62 47.62
C GLN A 104 -12.58 32.64 48.45
N GLU A 105 -11.84 31.54 48.41
CA GLU A 105 -10.49 31.46 48.97
C GLU A 105 -9.53 31.12 47.83
N GLY A 106 -8.54 31.99 47.62
CA GLY A 106 -7.49 31.78 46.62
C GLY A 106 -6.30 31.07 47.26
N HIS A 107 -5.97 29.87 46.76
CA HIS A 107 -4.79 29.13 47.19
C HIS A 107 -3.71 29.23 46.10
N TRP A 108 -2.76 30.14 46.29
CA TRP A 108 -1.67 30.39 45.35
C TRP A 108 -0.36 29.91 45.96
N VAL A 109 0.29 28.92 45.33
CA VAL A 109 1.58 28.41 45.78
C VAL A 109 2.68 28.99 44.90
N ASN A 110 3.31 30.07 45.36
CA ASN A 110 4.42 30.75 44.65
C ASN A 110 5.78 30.57 45.34
N SER A 111 5.90 29.69 46.34
CA SER A 111 7.10 29.58 47.18
C SER A 111 7.65 28.15 47.20
N GLY A 112 8.98 28.04 47.23
CA GLY A 112 9.69 26.74 47.32
C GLY A 112 10.13 26.13 45.98
N TYR A 113 9.90 26.80 44.86
CA TYR A 113 10.33 26.34 43.55
C TYR A 113 11.76 26.80 43.20
N PRO A 114 12.51 26.01 42.41
CA PRO A 114 13.82 26.41 41.91
C PRO A 114 13.72 27.61 40.95
N ASP A 115 14.72 28.49 41.01
CA ASP A 115 14.80 29.71 40.20
C ASP A 115 15.15 29.38 38.74
N THR A 116 14.11 29.03 37.97
CA THR A 116 14.20 28.56 36.58
C THR A 116 13.27 29.36 35.68
N THR A 117 13.52 29.35 34.36
CA THR A 117 12.70 30.08 33.38
C THR A 117 11.23 29.68 33.46
N LEU A 118 10.91 28.38 33.56
CA LEU A 118 9.53 27.89 33.70
C LEU A 118 8.82 28.43 34.95
N HIS A 119 9.52 28.47 36.10
CA HIS A 119 8.92 28.92 37.35
C HIS A 119 8.76 30.44 37.41
N ARG A 120 9.68 31.21 36.82
CA ARG A 120 9.52 32.66 36.65
C ARG A 120 8.36 33.01 35.73
N LEU A 121 8.20 32.26 34.64
CA LEU A 121 7.07 32.39 33.73
C LEU A 121 5.75 32.18 34.47
N ARG A 122 5.63 31.10 35.25
CA ARG A 122 4.45 30.83 36.09
C ARG A 122 4.18 31.95 37.10
N ALA A 123 5.20 32.42 37.80
CA ALA A 123 5.05 33.48 38.79
C ALA A 123 4.53 34.78 38.15
N SER A 124 5.08 35.16 36.98
CA SER A 124 4.66 36.33 36.22
C SER A 124 3.21 36.20 35.74
N LEU A 125 2.82 35.03 35.22
CA LEU A 125 1.46 34.75 34.76
C LEU A 125 0.45 34.72 35.91
N ILE A 126 0.79 34.15 37.07
CA ILE A 126 -0.10 34.14 38.25
C ILE A 126 -0.42 35.57 38.71
N ASN A 127 0.58 36.45 38.67
CA ASN A 127 0.43 37.86 39.07
C ASN A 127 -0.14 38.76 37.96
N ASP A 128 -0.34 38.24 36.74
CA ASP A 128 -0.75 39.01 35.55
C ASP A 128 0.22 40.16 35.22
N GLU A 129 1.52 39.89 35.37
CA GLU A 129 2.62 40.84 35.13
C GLU A 129 3.38 40.50 33.85
N GLU A 130 4.18 41.45 33.34
CA GLU A 130 5.14 41.15 32.26
C GLU A 130 6.20 40.16 32.76
N PHE A 131 6.80 39.38 31.85
CA PHE A 131 7.85 38.45 32.24
C PHE A 131 9.05 39.21 32.84
N ALA A 132 9.34 38.95 34.11
CA ALA A 132 10.40 39.64 34.85
C ALA A 132 11.64 38.74 35.06
N GLY A 133 12.80 39.23 34.64
CA GLY A 133 14.11 38.60 34.90
C GLY A 133 14.80 38.05 33.64
N PRO A 134 16.06 37.58 33.75
CA PRO A 134 16.79 37.03 32.61
C PRO A 134 16.20 35.67 32.18
N LEU A 135 16.11 35.46 30.87
CA LEU A 135 15.85 34.14 30.29
C LEU A 135 17.08 33.25 30.49
N LEU A 136 16.90 32.15 31.22
CA LEU A 136 17.94 31.16 31.47
C LEU A 136 17.73 29.97 30.53
N ASP A 137 18.78 29.58 29.81
CA ASP A 137 18.79 28.32 29.04
C ASP A 137 19.10 27.14 29.97
N ASP A 138 18.25 26.96 30.98
CA ASP A 138 18.36 25.96 32.05
C ASP A 138 17.70 24.62 31.72
N GLY A 139 17.10 24.52 30.53
CA GLY A 139 16.36 23.34 30.07
C GLY A 139 14.96 23.18 30.65
N SER A 140 14.51 24.03 31.59
CA SER A 140 13.18 23.93 32.21
C SER A 140 12.04 24.22 31.23
N LEU A 141 12.29 25.04 30.21
CA LEU A 141 11.38 25.34 29.12
C LEU A 141 12.12 25.28 27.78
N CYS A 142 11.70 24.36 26.91
CA CYS A 142 12.34 24.16 25.61
C CYS A 142 11.32 24.09 24.47
N PHE A 143 11.67 24.65 23.31
CA PHE A 143 10.90 24.53 22.07
C PHE A 143 11.68 23.69 21.07
N HIS A 144 11.08 22.66 20.50
CA HIS A 144 11.77 21.74 19.58
C HIS A 144 11.18 21.89 18.18
N ASP A 145 12.00 22.39 17.25
CA ASP A 145 11.71 22.40 15.82
C ASP A 145 12.19 21.07 15.24
N SER A 146 11.24 20.18 14.94
CA SER A 146 11.49 18.84 14.42
C SER A 146 10.98 18.68 12.98
N PRO A 147 11.76 18.08 12.06
CA PRO A 147 11.29 17.78 10.73
C PRO A 147 10.44 16.49 10.71
N GLY A 148 9.13 16.66 10.84
CA GLY A 148 8.13 15.60 10.69
C GLY A 148 7.91 14.72 11.93
N ILE A 149 6.86 13.91 11.88
CA ILE A 149 6.32 13.14 13.01
C ILE A 149 7.31 12.08 13.51
N ARG A 150 7.89 11.28 12.61
CA ARG A 150 8.85 10.23 12.99
C ARG A 150 10.06 10.82 13.72
N ARG A 151 10.67 11.85 13.14
CA ARG A 151 11.85 12.49 13.72
C ARG A 151 11.53 13.14 15.07
N CYS A 152 10.32 13.68 15.22
CA CYS A 152 9.84 14.26 16.47
C CYS A 152 9.87 13.23 17.60
N VAL A 153 9.39 12.00 17.33
CA VAL A 153 9.41 10.90 18.31
C VAL A 153 10.83 10.39 18.59
N GLU A 154 11.73 10.39 17.61
CA GLU A 154 13.15 10.07 17.83
C GLU A 154 13.82 11.09 18.76
N ILE A 155 13.59 12.39 18.53
CA ILE A 155 14.11 13.47 19.39
C ILE A 155 13.49 13.38 20.79
N LEU A 156 12.20 13.08 20.89
CA LEU A 156 11.52 12.86 22.16
C LEU A 156 12.18 11.73 22.95
N LYS A 157 12.48 10.59 22.31
CA LYS A 157 13.17 9.47 22.95
C LYS A 157 14.53 9.91 23.50
N ASP A 158 15.33 10.60 22.69
CA ASP A 158 16.64 11.12 23.11
C ASP A 158 16.50 12.09 24.30
N ALA A 159 15.51 12.98 24.27
CA ALA A 159 15.23 13.93 25.35
C ALA A 159 14.80 13.25 26.67
N ILE A 160 13.98 12.19 26.59
CA ILE A 160 13.55 11.42 27.76
C ILE A 160 14.72 10.61 28.35
N LEU A 161 15.52 9.96 27.49
CA LEU A 161 16.68 9.19 27.95
C LEU A 161 17.74 10.09 28.60
N ALA A 162 17.99 11.27 28.03
CA ALA A 162 18.85 12.28 28.67
C ALA A 162 18.30 12.69 30.05
N ALA A 163 17.00 12.99 30.14
CA ALA A 163 16.37 13.36 31.41
C ALA A 163 16.45 12.27 32.49
N LEU A 164 16.25 10.99 32.12
CA LEU A 164 16.36 9.86 33.04
C LEU A 164 17.80 9.57 33.47
N ARG A 165 18.78 9.85 32.61
CA ARG A 165 20.21 9.72 32.92
C ARG A 165 20.67 10.84 33.87
N ASP A 166 20.18 12.05 33.66
CA ASP A 166 20.63 13.23 34.40
C ASP A 166 19.96 13.34 35.79
N ASP A 167 18.79 12.71 36.00
CA ASP A 167 18.08 12.66 37.29
C ASP A 167 17.60 11.24 37.64
N GLU A 168 18.34 10.55 38.52
CA GLU A 168 18.00 9.20 39.01
C GLU A 168 16.69 9.13 39.82
N THR A 169 16.19 10.26 40.32
CA THR A 169 14.93 10.31 41.09
C THR A 169 13.69 10.39 40.20
N LEU A 170 13.88 10.64 38.89
CA LEU A 170 12.79 10.76 37.94
C LEU A 170 12.26 9.38 37.54
N ALA A 171 11.08 9.02 38.04
CA ALA A 171 10.41 7.81 37.61
C ALA A 171 9.72 8.01 36.24
N PRO A 172 9.70 7.01 35.35
CA PRO A 172 8.97 7.10 34.07
C PRO A 172 7.49 7.47 34.21
N THR A 173 6.85 7.09 35.32
CA THR A 173 5.45 7.45 35.64
C THR A 173 5.24 8.94 35.92
N GLN A 174 6.31 9.69 36.17
CA GLN A 174 6.29 11.15 36.36
C GLN A 174 6.52 11.91 35.05
N ILE A 175 6.51 11.21 33.91
CA ILE A 175 6.68 11.79 32.57
C ILE A 175 5.36 11.70 31.80
N GLY A 176 4.90 12.85 31.29
CA GLY A 176 3.75 12.97 30.41
C GLY A 176 4.19 13.33 28.98
N VAL A 177 3.69 12.58 28.00
CA VAL A 177 3.82 12.88 26.56
C VAL A 177 2.43 13.15 26.02
N LEU A 178 2.18 14.38 25.59
CA LEU A 178 0.86 14.84 25.17
C LEU A 178 0.89 15.29 23.71
N ALA A 179 -0.21 15.14 22.97
CA ALA A 179 -0.34 15.65 21.60
C ALA A 179 -1.79 16.03 21.29
N PRO A 180 -2.10 16.97 20.37
CA PRO A 180 -3.48 17.23 19.94
C PRO A 180 -4.18 15.94 19.49
N ASP A 181 -3.49 15.12 18.69
CA ASP A 181 -3.91 13.77 18.32
C ASP A 181 -2.78 12.77 18.56
N ILE A 182 -2.87 12.01 19.66
CA ILE A 182 -1.90 10.97 19.99
C ILE A 182 -1.95 9.79 19.02
N GLY A 183 -3.05 9.60 18.28
CA GLY A 183 -3.21 8.54 17.29
C GLY A 183 -2.21 8.64 16.14
N LEU A 184 -1.85 9.86 15.72
CA LEU A 184 -0.83 10.11 14.70
C LEU A 184 0.58 9.71 15.17
N TYR A 185 0.87 9.84 16.45
CA TYR A 185 2.20 9.59 17.03
C TYR A 185 2.35 8.15 17.54
N ALA A 186 1.25 7.47 17.90
CA ALA A 186 1.29 6.15 18.52
C ALA A 186 2.05 5.07 17.73
N PRO A 187 1.88 4.92 16.39
CA PRO A 187 2.67 3.95 15.62
C PRO A 187 4.18 4.19 15.74
N TYR A 188 4.59 5.46 15.76
CA TYR A 188 5.99 5.85 15.88
C TYR A 188 6.51 5.64 17.29
N ILE A 189 5.72 5.96 18.32
CA ILE A 189 6.07 5.67 19.72
C ILE A 189 6.26 4.16 19.89
N GLU A 190 5.32 3.33 19.41
CA GLU A 190 5.39 1.87 19.49
C GLU A 190 6.61 1.29 18.75
N THR A 191 7.01 1.91 17.64
CA THR A 191 8.15 1.44 16.85
C THR A 191 9.49 1.89 17.45
N ILE A 192 9.56 3.13 17.96
CA ILE A 192 10.82 3.77 18.40
C ILE A 192 11.13 3.49 19.87
N PHE A 193 10.10 3.31 20.70
CA PHE A 193 10.24 3.00 22.13
C PHE A 193 10.20 1.47 22.27
N PRO A 194 11.34 0.79 22.46
CA PRO A 194 11.34 -0.66 22.55
C PRO A 194 10.62 -1.08 23.84
N ALA A 195 9.57 -1.89 23.70
CA ALA A 195 8.94 -2.57 24.81
C ALA A 195 9.78 -3.79 25.24
N LEU A 196 9.72 -4.15 26.52
CA LEU A 196 10.38 -5.35 27.09
C LEU A 196 10.07 -6.60 26.23
N GLY A 197 11.06 -7.14 25.51
CA GLY A 197 10.89 -8.39 24.76
C GLY A 197 11.89 -8.72 23.64
N GLY A 198 12.62 -7.73 23.09
CA GLY A 198 13.67 -8.00 22.11
C GLY A 198 14.92 -8.60 22.77
N GLN A 199 15.31 -9.83 22.42
CA GLN A 199 16.50 -10.49 22.99
C GLN A 199 17.81 -9.75 22.69
N ASP A 200 17.82 -8.85 21.70
CA ASP A 200 19.01 -8.15 21.20
C ASP A 200 19.08 -6.64 21.57
N ILE A 201 18.14 -6.12 22.36
CA ILE A 201 18.11 -4.67 22.70
C ILE A 201 18.75 -4.44 24.09
N PRO A 202 19.83 -3.63 24.19
CA PRO A 202 20.45 -3.29 25.46
C PRO A 202 19.44 -2.82 26.50
N ARG A 203 19.59 -3.26 27.76
CA ARG A 203 18.62 -2.92 28.81
C ARG A 203 18.45 -1.42 29.07
N THR A 204 19.43 -0.62 28.66
CA THR A 204 19.51 0.84 28.83
C THR A 204 18.57 1.62 27.92
N ASP A 205 18.07 1.02 26.84
CA ASP A 205 17.30 1.73 25.81
C ASP A 205 15.78 1.49 25.93
N HIS A 206 15.35 0.69 26.92
CA HIS A 206 13.95 0.40 27.18
C HIS A 206 13.25 1.57 27.85
N LEU A 207 12.18 2.03 27.22
CA LEU A 207 11.30 3.05 27.78
C LEU A 207 9.91 2.45 27.96
N PRO A 208 9.48 2.12 29.20
CA PRO A 208 8.12 1.67 29.41
C PRO A 208 7.18 2.85 29.12
N TYR A 209 6.17 2.63 28.29
CA TYR A 209 5.16 3.62 27.96
C TYR A 209 3.75 3.02 28.03
N ASN A 210 2.75 3.89 28.12
CA ASN A 210 1.35 3.53 28.11
C ASN A 210 0.57 4.61 27.35
N ILE A 211 0.03 4.23 26.19
CA ILE A 211 -0.73 5.13 25.32
C ILE A 211 -2.21 5.09 25.71
N THR A 212 -2.75 6.26 26.02
CA THR A 212 -4.16 6.51 26.34
C THR A 212 -4.83 7.33 25.25
N ASP A 213 -6.15 7.38 25.27
CA ASP A 213 -6.99 8.22 24.40
C ASP A 213 -6.95 7.94 22.91
N LEU A 214 -6.30 6.86 22.49
CA LEU A 214 -6.35 6.38 21.11
C LEU A 214 -7.80 6.26 20.64
N PRO A 215 -8.16 6.89 19.50
CA PRO A 215 -9.41 6.56 18.85
C PRO A 215 -9.40 5.06 18.53
N HIS A 216 -10.57 4.44 18.57
CA HIS A 216 -10.67 3.05 18.15
C HIS A 216 -10.27 3.01 16.68
N ARG A 217 -9.27 2.19 16.36
CA ARG A 217 -8.90 1.98 14.97
C ARG A 217 -10.00 1.15 14.34
N ASP A 218 -10.66 1.69 13.31
CA ASP A 218 -11.45 0.87 12.39
C ASP A 218 -10.59 -0.24 11.72
N GLU A 219 -9.26 -0.19 11.88
CA GLU A 219 -8.30 -1.21 11.42
C GLU A 219 -8.20 -2.44 12.34
N ALA A 220 -8.67 -2.39 13.60
CA ALA A 220 -8.64 -3.58 14.45
C ALA A 220 -9.50 -4.70 13.82
N PRO A 221 -9.11 -5.98 13.88
CA PRO A 221 -9.77 -7.03 13.10
C PRO A 221 -11.28 -7.13 13.34
N TYR A 222 -11.73 -7.09 14.60
CA TYR A 222 -13.16 -7.23 14.91
C TYR A 222 -14.01 -6.01 14.49
N PRO A 223 -13.64 -4.75 14.84
CA PRO A 223 -14.31 -3.56 14.30
C PRO A 223 -14.26 -3.46 12.77
N SER A 224 -13.13 -3.81 12.13
CA SER A 224 -13.01 -3.80 10.67
C SER A 224 -13.96 -4.81 10.01
N ALA A 225 -14.13 -6.00 10.59
CA ALA A 225 -15.04 -7.02 10.08
C ALA A 225 -16.50 -6.57 10.20
N LEU A 226 -16.85 -5.93 11.32
CA LEU A 226 -18.17 -5.31 11.48
C LEU A 226 -18.38 -4.19 10.48
N GLY A 227 -17.39 -3.32 10.28
CA GLY A 227 -17.42 -2.26 9.26
C GLY A 227 -17.74 -2.83 7.87
N ALA A 228 -17.00 -3.86 7.45
CA ALA A 228 -17.22 -4.53 6.17
C ALA A 228 -18.63 -5.15 6.06
N LEU A 229 -19.18 -5.76 7.12
CA LEU A 229 -20.56 -6.27 7.13
C LEU A 229 -21.61 -5.15 7.02
N LEU A 230 -21.38 -4.02 7.69
CA LEU A 230 -22.27 -2.86 7.67
C LEU A 230 -22.20 -2.11 6.33
N ASP A 231 -21.22 -2.37 5.46
CA ASP A 231 -21.14 -1.78 4.12
C ASP A 231 -21.95 -2.58 3.08
N LEU A 232 -22.22 -3.87 3.34
CA LEU A 232 -22.93 -4.77 2.42
C LEU A 232 -24.40 -4.41 2.09
N PRO A 233 -25.21 -3.80 2.98
CA PRO A 233 -26.59 -3.43 2.63
C PRO A 233 -26.65 -2.47 1.44
N GLY A 234 -27.15 -2.96 0.30
CA GLY A 234 -27.21 -2.20 -0.95
C GLY A 234 -25.90 -2.15 -1.74
N ALA A 235 -24.86 -2.85 -1.27
CA ALA A 235 -23.60 -2.98 -1.98
C ALA A 235 -23.74 -3.72 -3.31
N ARG A 236 -22.76 -3.48 -4.19
CA ARG A 236 -22.62 -4.20 -5.47
C ARG A 236 -22.06 -5.62 -5.31
N PHE A 237 -21.58 -5.97 -4.11
CA PHE A 237 -20.91 -7.24 -3.84
C PHE A 237 -19.63 -7.36 -4.70
N GLY A 238 -18.79 -6.33 -4.63
CA GLY A 238 -17.49 -6.30 -5.32
C GLY A 238 -16.52 -7.33 -4.75
N CYS A 239 -15.57 -7.79 -5.55
CA CYS A 239 -14.63 -8.83 -5.12
C CYS A 239 -13.70 -8.31 -4.01
N ASN A 240 -13.19 -7.07 -4.08
CA ASN A 240 -12.34 -6.51 -3.02
C ASN A 240 -13.10 -6.26 -1.71
N GLU A 241 -14.33 -5.77 -1.81
CA GLU A 241 -15.21 -5.55 -0.65
C GLU A 241 -15.43 -6.86 0.13
N LEU A 242 -15.79 -7.93 -0.58
CA LEU A 242 -15.99 -9.24 0.02
C LEU A 242 -14.68 -9.89 0.43
N LEU A 243 -13.60 -9.70 -0.33
CA LEU A 243 -12.26 -10.19 0.02
C LEU A 243 -11.81 -9.60 1.36
N ARG A 244 -12.03 -8.31 1.61
CA ARG A 244 -11.74 -7.65 2.89
C ARG A 244 -12.48 -8.30 4.07
N LEU A 245 -13.71 -8.75 3.85
CA LEU A 245 -14.49 -9.45 4.87
C LEU A 245 -13.99 -10.90 5.08
N VAL A 246 -13.85 -11.67 4.00
CA VAL A 246 -13.54 -13.10 4.11
C VAL A 246 -12.09 -13.39 4.50
N THR A 247 -11.18 -12.45 4.26
CA THR A 247 -9.78 -12.54 4.73
C THR A 247 -9.59 -12.02 6.15
N ASN A 248 -10.62 -11.42 6.76
CA ASN A 248 -10.53 -10.93 8.12
C ASN A 248 -10.56 -12.10 9.13
N PRO A 249 -9.61 -12.18 10.08
CA PRO A 249 -9.52 -13.31 11.01
C PRO A 249 -10.68 -13.38 12.03
N CYS A 250 -11.49 -12.32 12.16
CA CYS A 250 -12.69 -12.30 12.99
C CYS A 250 -13.97 -12.68 12.23
N PHE A 251 -13.89 -12.93 10.92
CA PHE A 251 -15.01 -13.46 10.14
C PHE A 251 -15.23 -14.94 10.50
N SER A 252 -16.44 -15.33 10.90
CA SER A 252 -16.74 -16.62 11.55
C SER A 252 -16.19 -17.84 10.78
N PRO A 253 -16.39 -17.97 9.44
CA PRO A 253 -15.75 -19.02 8.66
C PRO A 253 -14.21 -19.01 8.70
N ALA A 254 -13.57 -17.85 8.51
CA ALA A 254 -12.11 -17.72 8.51
C ALA A 254 -11.51 -17.92 9.92
N ALA A 255 -12.25 -17.56 10.96
CA ALA A 255 -11.88 -17.81 12.35
C ALA A 255 -11.95 -19.29 12.72
N ALA A 256 -12.81 -20.07 12.03
CA ALA A 256 -12.92 -21.51 12.22
C ALA A 256 -11.81 -22.27 11.46
N ASP A 257 -11.48 -21.81 10.26
CA ASP A 257 -10.40 -22.36 9.43
C ASP A 257 -9.62 -21.23 8.73
N PRO A 258 -8.42 -20.88 9.24
CA PRO A 258 -7.59 -19.82 8.67
C PRO A 258 -7.11 -20.08 7.23
N SER A 259 -7.03 -21.34 6.78
CA SER A 259 -6.59 -21.62 5.39
C SER A 259 -7.60 -21.20 4.34
N LEU A 260 -8.88 -21.07 4.71
CA LEU A 260 -9.94 -20.63 3.80
C LEU A 260 -9.69 -19.23 3.23
N ALA A 261 -9.06 -18.33 4.00
CA ALA A 261 -8.81 -16.96 3.55
C ALA A 261 -7.92 -16.92 2.30
N GLU A 262 -6.82 -17.68 2.32
CA GLU A 262 -5.89 -17.76 1.18
C GLU A 262 -6.48 -18.57 0.02
N GLN A 263 -7.16 -19.69 0.33
CA GLN A 263 -7.84 -20.51 -0.68
C GLN A 263 -8.92 -19.73 -1.42
N TRP A 264 -9.76 -18.98 -0.71
CA TRP A 264 -10.80 -18.15 -1.31
C TRP A 264 -10.23 -16.97 -2.08
N LYS A 265 -9.15 -16.35 -1.60
CA LYS A 265 -8.43 -15.33 -2.36
C LYS A 265 -7.97 -15.88 -3.72
N ASN A 266 -7.34 -17.05 -3.72
CA ASN A 266 -6.88 -17.70 -4.94
C ASN A 266 -8.06 -18.11 -5.84
N LEU A 267 -9.15 -18.62 -5.27
CA LEU A 267 -10.35 -18.96 -6.03
C LEU A 267 -10.96 -17.72 -6.71
N ILE A 268 -11.10 -16.61 -5.98
CA ILE A 268 -11.64 -15.34 -6.49
C ILE A 268 -10.78 -14.83 -7.66
N ASP A 269 -9.46 -14.92 -7.52
CA ASP A 269 -8.52 -14.47 -8.55
C ASP A 269 -8.61 -15.34 -9.82
N ILE A 270 -8.50 -16.66 -9.69
CA ILE A 270 -8.53 -17.60 -10.84
C ILE A 270 -9.91 -17.63 -11.51
N SER A 271 -11.00 -17.45 -10.75
CA SER A 271 -12.36 -17.40 -11.30
C SER A 271 -12.74 -16.03 -11.88
N ASN A 272 -11.87 -15.02 -11.71
CA ASN A 272 -11.99 -13.69 -12.30
C ASN A 272 -13.31 -12.99 -11.94
N ILE A 273 -13.72 -13.11 -10.67
CA ILE A 273 -14.92 -12.46 -10.13
C ILE A 273 -14.68 -10.95 -10.02
N ARG A 274 -15.67 -10.15 -10.43
CA ARG A 274 -15.62 -8.69 -10.37
C ARG A 274 -16.62 -8.15 -9.36
N TRP A 275 -17.90 -8.30 -9.67
CA TRP A 275 -18.99 -7.82 -8.82
C TRP A 275 -20.32 -8.44 -9.22
N GLY A 276 -21.34 -8.25 -8.39
CA GLY A 276 -22.70 -8.68 -8.68
C GLY A 276 -22.91 -10.17 -8.44
N VAL A 277 -24.03 -10.50 -7.80
CA VAL A 277 -24.33 -11.89 -7.43
C VAL A 277 -24.76 -12.69 -8.65
N ASP A 278 -25.64 -12.11 -9.47
CA ASP A 278 -26.15 -12.65 -10.72
C ASP A 278 -26.47 -11.50 -11.70
N SER A 279 -26.99 -11.84 -12.88
CA SER A 279 -27.33 -10.83 -13.91
C SER A 279 -28.44 -9.89 -13.47
N ARG A 280 -29.45 -10.38 -12.74
CA ARG A 280 -30.53 -9.55 -12.17
C ARG A 280 -30.00 -8.52 -11.18
N HIS A 281 -29.08 -8.90 -10.28
CA HIS A 281 -28.46 -7.94 -9.38
C HIS A 281 -27.71 -6.86 -10.17
N ARG A 282 -26.99 -7.24 -11.23
CA ARG A 282 -26.29 -6.27 -12.09
C ARG A 282 -27.26 -5.30 -12.78
N GLU A 283 -28.39 -5.80 -13.28
CA GLU A 283 -29.45 -4.98 -13.87
C GLU A 283 -30.07 -4.01 -12.84
N GLU A 284 -30.39 -4.49 -11.63
CA GLU A 284 -30.88 -3.65 -10.52
C GLU A 284 -29.90 -2.52 -10.15
N ALA A 285 -28.60 -2.72 -10.38
CA ALA A 285 -27.53 -1.73 -10.16
C ALA A 285 -27.24 -0.84 -11.38
N GLY A 286 -28.05 -0.94 -12.44
CA GLY A 286 -27.97 -0.11 -13.65
C GLY A 286 -26.95 -0.58 -14.70
N ALA A 287 -26.44 -1.81 -14.60
CA ALA A 287 -25.59 -2.41 -15.63
C ALA A 287 -26.41 -3.19 -16.67
N ALA A 288 -25.77 -3.59 -17.77
CA ALA A 288 -26.38 -4.45 -18.78
C ALA A 288 -26.69 -5.86 -18.19
N ASP A 289 -27.77 -6.48 -18.67
CA ASP A 289 -28.17 -7.83 -18.27
C ASP A 289 -27.21 -8.89 -18.85
N HIS A 290 -26.10 -9.12 -18.15
CA HIS A 290 -25.21 -10.25 -18.42
C HIS A 290 -24.65 -10.84 -17.12
N ILE A 291 -24.41 -12.15 -17.15
CA ILE A 291 -23.89 -12.90 -16.00
C ILE A 291 -22.35 -12.81 -15.88
N THR A 292 -21.66 -12.33 -16.92
CA THR A 292 -20.19 -12.30 -16.99
C THR A 292 -19.55 -11.54 -15.83
N GLY A 293 -18.59 -12.15 -15.12
CA GLY A 293 -17.87 -11.53 -14.00
C GLY A 293 -18.64 -11.51 -12.67
N SER A 294 -19.81 -12.16 -12.62
CA SER A 294 -20.62 -12.31 -11.40
C SER A 294 -20.18 -13.51 -10.56
N TRP A 295 -20.56 -13.50 -9.27
CA TRP A 295 -20.34 -14.63 -8.36
C TRP A 295 -21.00 -15.91 -8.87
N LYS A 296 -22.24 -15.83 -9.38
CA LYS A 296 -22.96 -16.99 -9.91
C LYS A 296 -22.21 -17.64 -11.08
N GLN A 297 -21.70 -16.85 -12.02
CA GLN A 297 -20.93 -17.40 -13.15
C GLN A 297 -19.68 -18.14 -12.65
N ALA A 298 -18.94 -17.54 -11.72
CA ALA A 298 -17.73 -18.16 -11.19
C ALA A 298 -18.03 -19.50 -10.52
N PHE A 299 -19.09 -19.60 -9.73
CA PHE A 299 -19.51 -20.87 -9.13
C PHE A 299 -19.97 -21.89 -10.16
N GLU A 300 -20.71 -21.48 -11.19
CA GLU A 300 -21.08 -22.36 -12.31
C GLU A 300 -19.86 -22.92 -13.04
N ARG A 301 -18.80 -22.11 -13.23
CA ARG A 301 -17.53 -22.55 -13.84
C ARG A 301 -16.75 -23.51 -12.95
N VAL A 302 -16.73 -23.29 -11.63
CA VAL A 302 -16.10 -24.22 -10.67
C VAL A 302 -16.83 -25.57 -10.68
N ILE A 303 -18.17 -25.55 -10.64
CA ILE A 303 -18.98 -26.78 -10.69
C ILE A 303 -18.79 -27.49 -12.02
N ALA A 304 -18.76 -26.76 -13.14
CA ALA A 304 -18.49 -27.34 -14.44
C ALA A 304 -17.09 -28.00 -14.48
N GLY A 305 -16.07 -27.35 -13.90
CA GLY A 305 -14.71 -27.88 -13.75
C GLY A 305 -14.60 -29.17 -12.94
N TYR A 306 -15.57 -29.44 -12.09
CA TYR A 306 -15.63 -30.67 -11.30
C TYR A 306 -16.16 -31.88 -12.11
N TYR A 307 -16.99 -31.62 -13.13
CA TYR A 307 -17.64 -32.68 -13.93
C TYR A 307 -17.08 -32.85 -15.33
N TYR A 308 -16.47 -31.81 -15.88
CA TYR A 308 -16.08 -31.72 -17.28
C TYR A 308 -14.64 -31.20 -17.41
N ASP A 309 -13.89 -31.74 -18.36
CA ASP A 309 -12.63 -31.16 -18.77
C ASP A 309 -12.86 -29.91 -19.62
N GLU A 310 -11.85 -29.03 -19.73
CA GLU A 310 -11.95 -27.71 -20.38
C GLU A 310 -12.45 -27.73 -21.84
N GLY A 311 -12.50 -28.89 -22.50
CA GLY A 311 -12.96 -29.06 -23.88
C GLY A 311 -14.40 -29.57 -24.04
N ASP A 312 -15.08 -29.99 -22.97
CA ASP A 312 -16.29 -30.81 -23.05
C ASP A 312 -17.62 -30.03 -23.02
N ASN A 313 -17.61 -28.77 -22.56
CA ASN A 313 -18.81 -27.93 -22.47
C ASN A 313 -18.66 -26.60 -23.23
N PRO A 314 -19.42 -26.38 -24.33
CA PRO A 314 -19.35 -25.14 -25.11
C PRO A 314 -20.12 -23.94 -24.51
N GLU A 315 -21.01 -24.16 -23.54
CA GLU A 315 -21.87 -23.10 -22.97
C GLU A 315 -21.28 -22.46 -21.71
N ILE A 316 -20.67 -23.25 -20.83
CA ILE A 316 -20.01 -22.80 -19.60
C ILE A 316 -18.61 -23.37 -19.58
N LEU A 317 -17.60 -22.51 -19.57
CA LEU A 317 -16.22 -22.96 -19.57
C LEU A 317 -15.81 -23.52 -18.20
N PRO A 318 -15.51 -24.82 -18.09
CA PRO A 318 -15.07 -25.44 -16.85
C PRO A 318 -13.76 -24.81 -16.35
N LEU A 319 -13.64 -24.63 -15.03
CA LEU A 319 -12.36 -24.21 -14.42
C LEU A 319 -11.37 -25.40 -14.43
N PRO A 320 -10.10 -25.24 -14.86
CA PRO A 320 -9.13 -26.34 -14.85
C PRO A 320 -8.77 -26.80 -13.43
N ASP A 321 -8.35 -28.06 -13.33
CA ASP A 321 -7.72 -28.65 -12.14
C ASP A 321 -8.51 -28.45 -10.83
N VAL A 322 -9.84 -28.60 -10.89
CA VAL A 322 -10.71 -28.56 -9.70
C VAL A 322 -10.62 -29.90 -8.99
N SER A 323 -9.78 -29.98 -7.95
CA SER A 323 -9.75 -31.13 -7.03
C SER A 323 -10.96 -31.14 -6.09
N ASP A 324 -11.24 -32.29 -5.47
CA ASP A 324 -12.29 -32.44 -4.44
C ASP A 324 -12.21 -31.36 -3.35
N THR A 325 -11.00 -31.04 -2.91
CA THR A 325 -10.74 -29.99 -1.91
C THR A 325 -11.14 -28.60 -2.42
N LYS A 326 -10.75 -28.23 -3.64
CA LYS A 326 -11.12 -26.93 -4.24
C LYS A 326 -12.63 -26.82 -4.44
N ALA A 327 -13.28 -27.90 -4.83
CA ALA A 327 -14.73 -27.94 -4.98
C ALA A 327 -15.46 -27.74 -3.64
N GLU A 328 -14.98 -28.39 -2.57
CA GLU A 328 -15.51 -28.21 -1.22
C GLU A 328 -15.35 -26.76 -0.75
N ASP A 329 -14.16 -26.17 -0.94
CA ASP A 329 -13.87 -24.80 -0.49
C ASP A 329 -14.66 -23.74 -1.27
N ALA A 330 -14.85 -23.95 -2.58
CA ALA A 330 -15.74 -23.14 -3.40
C ALA A 330 -17.20 -23.27 -2.96
N GLY A 331 -17.64 -24.48 -2.57
CA GLY A 331 -18.95 -24.71 -1.98
C GLY A 331 -19.17 -23.93 -0.67
N LYS A 332 -18.17 -23.89 0.21
CA LYS A 332 -18.19 -23.07 1.43
C LYS A 332 -18.30 -21.58 1.09
N LEU A 333 -17.50 -21.09 0.14
CA LEU A 333 -17.57 -19.70 -0.30
C LEU A 333 -18.94 -19.35 -0.90
N MET A 334 -19.50 -20.23 -1.73
CA MET A 334 -20.82 -20.06 -2.32
C MET A 334 -21.90 -19.92 -1.24
N GLN A 335 -21.89 -20.78 -0.22
CA GLN A 335 -22.82 -20.67 0.91
C GLN A 335 -22.68 -19.35 1.65
N VAL A 336 -21.45 -18.88 1.86
CA VAL A 336 -21.17 -17.59 2.50
C VAL A 336 -21.75 -16.45 1.68
N ILE A 337 -21.41 -16.35 0.39
CA ILE A 337 -21.83 -15.23 -0.47
C ILE A 337 -23.36 -15.22 -0.65
N MET A 338 -23.99 -16.38 -0.85
CA MET A 338 -25.45 -16.49 -0.94
C MET A 338 -26.14 -16.16 0.39
N GLY A 339 -25.53 -16.55 1.52
CA GLY A 339 -26.00 -16.19 2.87
C GLY A 339 -25.98 -14.68 3.10
N LEU A 340 -24.85 -14.03 2.80
CA LEU A 340 -24.71 -12.57 2.91
C LEU A 340 -25.68 -11.83 1.98
N ASN A 341 -25.82 -12.29 0.73
CA ASN A 341 -26.75 -11.69 -0.24
C ASN A 341 -28.22 -11.80 0.20
N SER A 342 -28.63 -12.94 0.74
CA SER A 342 -30.03 -13.15 1.16
C SER A 342 -30.37 -12.43 2.47
N GLN A 343 -29.44 -12.38 3.43
CA GLN A 343 -29.68 -11.83 4.76
C GLN A 343 -29.45 -10.32 4.85
N ILE A 344 -28.40 -9.79 4.21
CA ILE A 344 -27.88 -8.44 4.47
C ILE A 344 -28.20 -7.44 3.35
N ARG A 345 -27.99 -7.81 2.08
CA ARG A 345 -28.21 -6.91 0.93
C ARG A 345 -29.61 -6.26 0.91
N PRO A 346 -30.72 -6.97 1.19
CA PRO A 346 -32.06 -6.39 1.09
C PRO A 346 -32.36 -5.35 2.16
N LEU A 347 -31.55 -5.28 3.23
CA LEU A 347 -31.77 -4.39 4.38
C LEU A 347 -31.74 -2.90 4.00
N HIS A 348 -31.04 -2.51 2.92
CA HIS A 348 -31.03 -1.11 2.47
C HIS A 348 -32.42 -0.59 2.05
N LYS A 349 -33.35 -1.48 1.69
CA LYS A 349 -34.74 -1.14 1.32
C LYS A 349 -35.72 -1.24 2.50
N GLN A 350 -35.25 -1.69 3.66
CA GLN A 350 -36.10 -1.91 4.82
C GLN A 350 -36.10 -0.68 5.74
N SER A 351 -37.25 -0.48 6.39
CA SER A 351 -37.40 0.44 7.50
C SER A 351 -38.05 -0.30 8.66
N MET A 352 -37.35 -0.39 9.79
CA MET A 352 -37.73 -1.15 10.97
C MET A 352 -37.66 -0.29 12.23
N MET A 353 -38.29 -0.74 13.31
CA MET A 353 -38.15 -0.10 14.62
C MET A 353 -36.73 -0.29 15.16
N LEU A 354 -36.26 0.63 16.00
CA LEU A 354 -34.89 0.61 16.55
C LEU A 354 -34.57 -0.70 17.30
N LYS A 355 -35.54 -1.22 18.06
CA LYS A 355 -35.46 -2.52 18.76
C LYS A 355 -35.33 -3.72 17.81
N GLU A 356 -35.94 -3.64 16.64
CA GLU A 356 -35.90 -4.70 15.63
C GLU A 356 -34.54 -4.67 14.92
N TRP A 357 -34.04 -3.47 14.60
CA TRP A 357 -32.71 -3.31 14.04
C TRP A 357 -31.61 -3.81 14.97
N THR A 358 -31.66 -3.45 16.25
CA THR A 358 -30.66 -3.93 17.24
C THR A 358 -30.67 -5.45 17.38
N ALA A 359 -31.84 -6.06 17.53
CA ALA A 359 -31.97 -7.51 17.62
C ALA A 359 -31.48 -8.22 16.35
N LEU A 360 -31.80 -7.68 15.16
CA LEU A 360 -31.33 -8.21 13.89
C LEU A 360 -29.79 -8.15 13.79
N TRP A 361 -29.19 -7.00 14.11
CA TRP A 361 -27.73 -6.86 14.02
C TRP A 361 -26.98 -7.64 15.10
N GLU A 362 -27.54 -7.83 16.30
CA GLU A 362 -27.00 -8.77 17.28
C GLU A 362 -26.96 -10.21 16.72
N SER A 363 -28.00 -10.62 16.00
CA SER A 363 -28.08 -11.94 15.35
C SER A 363 -27.10 -12.07 14.18
N ILE A 364 -27.01 -11.06 13.31
CA ILE A 364 -26.06 -11.02 12.19
C ILE A 364 -24.62 -11.10 12.70
N ILE A 365 -24.27 -10.29 13.72
CA ILE A 365 -22.95 -10.32 14.36
C ILE A 365 -22.68 -11.68 14.98
N GLY A 366 -23.66 -12.27 15.67
CA GLY A 366 -23.52 -13.61 16.27
C GLY A 366 -23.33 -14.73 15.25
N THR A 367 -23.85 -14.56 14.04
CA THR A 367 -23.72 -15.53 12.93
C THR A 367 -22.38 -15.40 12.21
N TRP A 368 -22.02 -14.16 11.85
CA TRP A 368 -20.94 -13.90 10.89
C TRP A 368 -19.62 -13.47 11.53
N LEU A 369 -19.59 -13.07 12.81
CA LEU A 369 -18.37 -12.62 13.48
C LEU A 369 -18.03 -13.47 14.72
N ARG A 370 -16.74 -13.73 14.90
CA ARG A 370 -16.18 -14.38 16.08
C ARG A 370 -14.98 -13.59 16.58
N ALA A 371 -15.02 -13.13 17.82
CA ALA A 371 -13.89 -12.44 18.43
C ALA A 371 -12.79 -13.44 18.80
N ARG A 372 -11.54 -13.08 18.54
CA ARG A 372 -10.37 -13.75 19.10
C ARG A 372 -10.18 -13.28 20.54
N LEU A 373 -9.31 -13.94 21.31
CA LEU A 373 -9.03 -13.56 22.70
C LEU A 373 -8.57 -12.10 22.84
N GLU A 374 -7.81 -11.60 21.85
CA GLU A 374 -7.31 -10.23 21.81
C GLU A 374 -8.42 -9.20 21.53
N ASP A 375 -9.47 -9.59 20.81
CA ASP A 375 -10.54 -8.72 20.30
C ASP A 375 -11.79 -8.75 21.19
N GLU A 376 -11.78 -9.49 22.30
CA GLU A 376 -12.95 -9.70 23.16
C GLU A 376 -13.47 -8.39 23.79
N ASN A 377 -12.57 -7.46 24.10
CA ASN A 377 -12.93 -6.13 24.58
C ASN A 377 -13.72 -5.34 23.52
N ASP A 378 -13.36 -5.47 22.24
CA ASP A 378 -14.07 -4.79 21.15
C ASP A 378 -15.45 -5.39 20.92
N ARG A 379 -15.59 -6.71 21.08
CA ARG A 379 -16.89 -7.38 21.08
C ARG A 379 -17.81 -6.89 22.20
N ILE A 380 -17.31 -6.78 23.42
CA ILE A 380 -18.09 -6.29 24.57
C ILE A 380 -18.60 -4.87 24.30
N ARG A 381 -17.74 -3.99 23.77
CA ARG A 381 -18.09 -2.60 23.44
C ARG A 381 -19.16 -2.50 22.37
N ILE A 382 -19.05 -3.27 21.28
CA ILE A 382 -20.07 -3.28 20.22
C ILE A 382 -21.42 -3.75 20.78
N LYS A 383 -21.41 -4.74 21.68
CA LYS A 383 -22.63 -5.15 22.40
C LYS A 383 -23.17 -4.06 23.31
N GLU A 384 -22.32 -3.32 24.00
CA GLU A 384 -22.72 -2.16 24.80
C GLU A 384 -23.33 -1.05 23.92
N ALA A 385 -22.75 -0.76 22.75
CA ALA A 385 -23.29 0.20 21.79
C ALA A 385 -24.69 -0.20 21.31
N LEU A 386 -24.90 -1.47 20.94
CA LEU A 386 -26.22 -1.98 20.54
C LEU A 386 -27.23 -1.93 21.70
N ARG A 387 -26.80 -2.25 22.93
CA ARG A 387 -27.64 -2.13 24.12
C ARG A 387 -28.02 -0.68 24.42
N ASN A 388 -27.08 0.26 24.30
CA ASN A 388 -27.28 1.68 24.52
C ASN A 388 -28.27 2.27 23.51
N LEU A 389 -28.14 1.85 22.25
CA LEU A 389 -29.03 2.21 21.16
C LEU A 389 -30.42 1.58 21.33
N ASN A 390 -30.51 0.35 21.85
CA ASN A 390 -31.79 -0.24 22.23
C ASN A 390 -32.43 0.50 23.43
N ALA A 391 -31.65 0.91 24.42
CA ALA A 391 -32.14 1.68 25.57
C ALA A 391 -32.72 3.05 25.16
N LEU A 392 -32.19 3.68 24.11
CA LEU A 392 -32.76 4.90 23.54
C LEU A 392 -34.22 4.71 23.08
N SER A 393 -34.60 3.50 22.65
CA SER A 393 -35.99 3.20 22.27
C SER A 393 -36.95 3.13 23.47
N ALA A 394 -36.43 2.89 24.68
CA ALA A 394 -37.22 2.65 25.88
C ALA A 394 -37.32 3.89 26.79
N ASP A 395 -36.36 4.81 26.70
CA ASP A 395 -36.16 5.87 27.66
C ASP A 395 -36.10 7.22 26.93
N VAL A 396 -37.21 7.97 26.96
CA VAL A 396 -37.35 9.44 26.96
C VAL A 396 -38.84 9.78 26.71
N ASN A 397 -39.47 10.43 27.69
CA ASN A 397 -40.89 10.83 27.66
C ASN A 397 -41.27 11.77 26.49
N ASP A 398 -40.29 12.39 25.81
CA ASP A 398 -40.48 13.29 24.66
C ASP A 398 -40.15 12.64 23.30
N LEU A 399 -39.64 11.40 23.28
CA LEU A 399 -39.31 10.62 22.08
C LEU A 399 -40.19 9.38 21.94
N SER A 400 -41.35 9.34 22.60
CA SER A 400 -42.31 8.23 22.48
C SER A 400 -42.73 7.98 21.03
N ASP A 401 -42.76 9.03 20.20
CA ASP A 401 -43.05 8.94 18.77
C ASP A 401 -41.95 8.20 17.99
N PHE A 402 -40.73 8.12 18.54
CA PHE A 402 -39.58 7.44 17.96
C PHE A 402 -39.52 5.94 18.29
N ALA A 403 -40.19 5.50 19.37
CA ALA A 403 -40.18 4.10 19.78
C ALA A 403 -40.85 3.18 18.74
N ASP A 404 -41.91 3.69 18.10
CA ASP A 404 -42.65 3.01 17.03
C ASP A 404 -42.28 3.53 15.62
N ALA A 405 -41.37 4.51 15.52
CA ALA A 405 -40.92 5.04 14.24
C ALA A 405 -40.13 3.98 13.46
N ARG A 406 -40.45 3.85 12.16
CA ARG A 406 -39.69 3.00 11.24
C ARG A 406 -38.51 3.79 10.70
N ILE A 407 -37.32 3.39 11.11
CA ILE A 407 -36.06 4.03 10.78
C ILE A 407 -35.45 3.32 9.56
N PRO A 408 -35.11 4.04 8.49
CA PRO A 408 -34.45 3.45 7.33
C PRO A 408 -32.99 3.11 7.65
N TRP A 409 -32.43 2.15 6.92
CA TRP A 409 -31.05 1.67 7.09
C TRP A 409 -29.98 2.78 7.25
N PRO A 410 -29.91 3.83 6.40
CA PRO A 410 -28.86 4.84 6.51
C PRO A 410 -28.87 5.60 7.85
N VAL A 411 -30.07 5.81 8.42
CA VAL A 411 -30.21 6.49 9.71
C VAL A 411 -29.77 5.55 10.84
N PHE A 412 -30.15 4.28 10.80
CA PHE A 412 -29.68 3.30 11.77
C PHE A 412 -28.15 3.12 11.71
N ARG A 413 -27.56 3.06 10.52
CA ARG A 413 -26.11 3.01 10.30
C ARG A 413 -25.41 4.20 10.97
N SER A 414 -25.89 5.42 10.72
CA SER A 414 -25.36 6.63 11.32
C SER A 414 -25.45 6.61 12.85
N LEU A 415 -26.58 6.17 13.42
CA LEU A 415 -26.74 6.04 14.87
C LEU A 415 -25.76 5.01 15.43
N LEU A 416 -25.65 3.83 14.81
CA LEU A 416 -24.72 2.79 15.26
C LEU A 416 -23.27 3.28 15.25
N ASP A 417 -22.86 3.99 14.21
CA ASP A 417 -21.50 4.55 14.10
C ASP A 417 -21.22 5.62 15.18
N GLU A 418 -22.21 6.48 15.49
CA GLU A 418 -22.11 7.45 16.57
C GLU A 418 -21.98 6.76 17.94
N PHE A 419 -22.84 5.79 18.24
CA PHE A 419 -22.78 5.05 19.50
C PHE A 419 -21.49 4.23 19.63
N ARG A 420 -20.97 3.68 18.54
CA ARG A 420 -19.70 2.95 18.52
C ARG A 420 -18.51 3.88 18.77
N SER A 421 -18.57 5.10 18.24
CA SER A 421 -17.56 6.15 18.50
C SER A 421 -17.62 6.66 19.95
N ASN A 422 -18.82 6.70 20.54
CA ASN A 422 -19.07 7.23 21.88
C ASN A 422 -18.98 6.20 23.03
N ALA A 423 -19.02 4.89 22.75
CA ALA A 423 -18.92 3.80 23.74
C ALA A 423 -17.50 3.64 24.36
N GLY A 424 -16.80 4.75 24.54
CA GLY A 424 -15.39 4.85 24.87
C GLY A 424 -15.02 4.28 26.23
N ASN A 425 -14.51 3.05 26.22
CA ASN A 425 -13.34 2.72 27.02
C ASN A 425 -12.12 2.70 26.09
N ARG A 426 -11.47 3.85 26.01
CA ARG A 426 -10.23 4.08 25.26
C ARG A 426 -9.13 3.16 25.84
N ARG A 427 -8.25 2.65 24.97
CA ARG A 427 -7.14 1.78 25.39
C ARG A 427 -6.24 2.54 26.40
N GLY A 428 -5.66 1.82 27.37
CA GLY A 428 -4.73 2.36 28.37
C GLY A 428 -5.40 2.86 29.66
N ARG A 429 -4.68 2.76 30.78
CA ARG A 429 -5.09 3.36 32.07
C ARG A 429 -4.12 4.47 32.42
N TYR A 430 -4.63 5.67 32.72
CA TYR A 430 -3.80 6.76 33.22
C TYR A 430 -3.03 6.33 34.48
N LEU A 431 -1.76 6.75 34.60
CA LEU A 431 -0.90 6.50 35.77
C LEU A 431 -0.71 5.01 36.14
N ALA A 432 -0.91 4.09 35.19
CA ALA A 432 -0.78 2.67 35.47
C ALA A 432 0.68 2.20 35.49
N ARG A 433 1.41 2.34 34.38
CA ARG A 433 2.82 1.92 34.22
C ARG A 433 3.53 2.75 33.14
N GLY A 434 4.80 3.10 33.39
CA GLY A 434 5.65 3.79 32.42
C GLY A 434 5.25 5.24 32.13
N ILE A 435 5.80 5.78 31.05
CA ILE A 435 5.52 7.12 30.51
C ILE A 435 4.06 7.18 30.04
N THR A 436 3.33 8.21 30.46
CA THR A 436 1.93 8.39 30.06
C THR A 436 1.87 9.15 28.74
N CYS A 437 1.45 8.49 27.66
CA CYS A 437 1.29 9.10 26.35
C CYS A 437 -0.21 9.31 26.06
N GLY A 438 -0.70 10.51 25.82
CA GLY A 438 -2.14 10.74 25.61
C GLY A 438 -2.47 11.99 24.81
N SER A 439 -3.75 12.14 24.45
CA SER A 439 -4.19 13.37 23.78
C SER A 439 -4.29 14.54 24.77
N LEU A 440 -3.98 15.75 24.31
CA LEU A 440 -4.31 17.00 24.98
C LEU A 440 -5.83 17.08 25.10
N LYS A 441 -6.32 17.05 26.33
CA LYS A 441 -7.74 17.20 26.61
C LYS A 441 -7.93 18.27 27.68
N PRO A 442 -8.98 19.09 27.53
CA PRO A 442 -9.24 20.14 28.50
C PRO A 442 -9.61 19.56 29.86
N THR A 443 -9.36 20.33 30.90
CA THR A 443 -9.70 20.00 32.30
C THR A 443 -9.02 18.74 32.84
N ARG A 444 -7.96 18.30 32.15
CA ARG A 444 -7.13 17.16 32.55
C ARG A 444 -5.74 17.64 32.99
N ALA A 445 -5.72 18.54 33.99
CA ALA A 445 -4.50 19.06 34.60
C ALA A 445 -3.86 18.04 35.57
N ILE A 446 -3.33 16.95 35.02
CA ILE A 446 -2.60 15.94 35.81
C ILE A 446 -1.13 16.40 35.94
N PRO A 447 -0.63 16.60 37.16
CA PRO A 447 0.74 17.06 37.35
C PRO A 447 1.75 15.97 37.04
N PHE A 448 2.78 16.31 36.27
CA PHE A 448 3.92 15.46 35.95
C PHE A 448 5.21 16.25 36.24
N ARG A 449 6.31 15.58 36.59
CA ARG A 449 7.60 16.28 36.74
C ARG A 449 8.10 16.82 35.42
N ARG A 450 7.97 16.04 34.34
CA ARG A 450 8.33 16.47 32.98
C ARG A 450 7.16 16.27 32.03
N ILE A 451 6.83 17.29 31.24
CA ILE A 451 5.82 17.21 30.19
C ILE A 451 6.45 17.53 28.83
N TYR A 452 6.19 16.67 27.86
CA TYR A 452 6.56 16.86 26.46
C TYR A 452 5.28 16.94 25.63
N VAL A 453 5.08 18.03 24.89
CA VAL A 453 3.90 18.23 24.05
C VAL A 453 4.29 18.17 22.59
N LEU A 454 3.70 17.27 21.82
CA LEU A 454 3.98 17.04 20.40
C LEU A 454 2.93 17.69 19.51
N GLY A 455 3.28 18.01 18.27
CA GLY A 455 2.34 18.40 17.22
C GLY A 455 1.68 19.76 17.41
N LEU A 456 2.39 20.72 17.99
CA LEU A 456 1.92 22.11 18.14
C LEU A 456 2.19 22.92 16.87
N ASP A 457 1.71 22.38 15.73
CA ASP A 457 1.85 22.94 14.40
C ASP A 457 0.74 23.97 14.11
N GLU A 458 0.97 24.94 13.21
CA GLU A 458 -0.03 25.96 12.83
C GLU A 458 -1.37 25.36 12.37
N SER A 459 -1.33 24.26 11.61
CA SER A 459 -2.54 23.59 11.10
C SER A 459 -3.22 22.69 12.12
N ALA A 460 -2.50 22.25 13.16
CA ALA A 460 -2.97 21.26 14.12
C ALA A 460 -3.47 21.90 15.43
N TRP A 461 -2.93 23.06 15.81
CA TRP A 461 -3.21 23.69 17.10
C TRP A 461 -3.23 25.23 17.03
N PRO A 462 -4.17 25.90 17.72
CA PRO A 462 -5.38 25.34 18.34
C PRO A 462 -6.40 24.84 17.30
N GLY A 463 -7.25 23.89 17.68
CA GLY A 463 -8.29 23.37 16.81
C GLY A 463 -9.31 24.44 16.45
N ARG A 464 -9.69 24.50 15.17
CA ARG A 464 -10.75 25.40 14.69
C ARG A 464 -12.11 24.71 14.74
N ASP A 465 -13.12 25.46 15.13
CA ASP A 465 -14.51 25.08 14.90
C ASP A 465 -14.88 25.39 13.45
N SER A 466 -15.67 24.51 12.83
CA SER A 466 -16.45 24.88 11.64
C SER A 466 -17.86 25.22 12.13
N PRO A 467 -18.12 26.47 12.54
CA PRO A 467 -19.42 26.85 13.05
C PRO A 467 -20.48 26.60 11.99
N VAL A 468 -21.63 26.11 12.43
CA VAL A 468 -22.75 25.89 11.50
C VAL A 468 -23.41 27.25 11.25
N GLY A 469 -23.73 27.59 10.00
CA GLY A 469 -24.21 28.94 9.63
C GLY A 469 -25.51 29.42 10.30
N PHE A 470 -26.15 28.58 11.11
CA PHE A 470 -27.30 28.89 11.95
C PHE A 470 -26.98 28.96 13.46
N ASP A 471 -25.71 28.90 13.85
CA ASP A 471 -25.27 29.07 15.23
C ASP A 471 -25.37 30.55 15.64
N LEU A 472 -26.38 30.87 16.44
CA LEU A 472 -26.63 32.23 16.89
C LEU A 472 -25.53 32.79 17.82
N ARG A 473 -24.66 31.94 18.37
CA ARG A 473 -23.53 32.37 19.22
C ARG A 473 -22.53 33.24 18.46
N GLU A 474 -22.42 33.09 17.14
CA GLU A 474 -21.59 33.98 16.32
C GLU A 474 -22.12 35.42 16.27
N ARG A 475 -23.45 35.57 16.29
CA ARG A 475 -24.12 36.88 16.25
C ARG A 475 -24.22 37.52 17.62
N ILE A 476 -24.31 36.70 18.68
CA ILE A 476 -24.50 37.15 20.06
C ILE A 476 -23.50 36.43 20.98
N PRO A 477 -22.19 36.74 20.85
CA PRO A 477 -21.16 36.07 21.64
C PRO A 477 -21.29 36.42 23.11
N ARG A 478 -21.15 35.42 23.98
CA ARG A 478 -21.07 35.56 25.43
C ARG A 478 -19.69 35.16 25.93
N ALA A 479 -19.26 35.74 27.04
CA ALA A 479 -17.95 35.47 27.63
C ALA A 479 -17.74 34.00 28.03
N ILE A 480 -18.82 33.23 28.23
CA ILE A 480 -18.80 31.81 28.61
C ILE A 480 -19.02 30.85 27.44
N ASP A 481 -19.12 31.38 26.21
CA ASP A 481 -19.35 30.51 25.06
C ASP A 481 -18.12 29.63 24.83
N LEU A 482 -18.35 28.33 24.84
CA LEU A 482 -17.32 27.33 24.59
C LEU A 482 -17.08 27.23 23.08
N SER A 483 -15.84 27.45 22.68
CA SER A 483 -15.31 27.10 21.36
C SER A 483 -14.16 26.12 21.52
N ARG A 484 -13.96 25.24 20.54
CA ARG A 484 -12.80 24.35 20.52
C ARG A 484 -11.48 25.13 20.61
N GLU A 485 -11.39 26.24 19.90
CA GLU A 485 -10.19 27.08 19.95
C GLU A 485 -9.91 27.60 21.37
N SER A 486 -10.92 28.13 22.06
CA SER A 486 -10.74 28.67 23.43
C SER A 486 -10.41 27.60 24.46
N ILE A 487 -10.97 26.39 24.28
CA ILE A 487 -10.70 25.21 25.09
C ILE A 487 -9.25 24.74 24.87
N ASP A 488 -8.81 24.61 23.62
CA ASP A 488 -7.46 24.19 23.26
C ASP A 488 -6.44 25.20 23.79
N ARG A 489 -6.64 26.50 23.55
CA ARG A 489 -5.77 27.56 24.09
C ARG A 489 -5.66 27.52 25.62
N PHE A 490 -6.77 27.29 26.32
CA PHE A 490 -6.75 27.12 27.77
C PHE A 490 -5.95 25.89 28.21
N THR A 491 -6.00 24.81 27.43
CA THR A 491 -5.26 23.57 27.71
C THR A 491 -3.73 23.80 27.72
N ILE A 492 -3.19 24.75 26.94
CA ILE A 492 -1.77 25.13 27.03
C ILE A 492 -1.42 25.66 28.42
N LEU A 493 -2.29 26.49 29.02
CA LEU A 493 -2.08 26.99 30.37
C LEU A 493 -2.16 25.86 31.39
N GLU A 494 -3.12 24.93 31.24
CA GLU A 494 -3.22 23.76 32.12
C GLU A 494 -1.94 22.92 32.10
N VAL A 495 -1.40 22.67 30.91
CA VAL A 495 -0.12 21.95 30.75
C VAL A 495 1.04 22.74 31.36
N LEU A 496 1.10 24.04 31.10
CA LEU A 496 2.12 24.93 31.66
C LEU A 496 2.13 24.90 33.18
N TYR A 497 0.98 24.85 33.85
CA TYR A 497 0.90 24.74 35.31
C TYR A 497 1.05 23.30 35.84
N SER A 498 0.87 22.28 35.00
CA SER A 498 1.00 20.87 35.39
C SER A 498 2.45 20.34 35.38
N ALA A 499 3.36 20.99 34.66
CA ALA A 499 4.76 20.54 34.46
C ALA A 499 5.72 20.91 35.63
N ALA A 500 5.92 20.08 36.65
CA ALA A 500 6.64 20.51 37.86
C ALA A 500 8.06 21.04 37.58
N ASP A 501 8.88 20.34 36.80
CA ASP A 501 10.30 20.67 36.60
C ASP A 501 10.61 21.11 35.16
N HIS A 502 9.91 20.54 34.16
CA HIS A 502 10.27 20.66 32.74
C HIS A 502 9.05 20.69 31.82
N LEU A 503 9.03 21.62 30.86
CA LEU A 503 8.09 21.67 29.74
C LEU A 503 8.83 21.76 28.39
N SER A 504 8.61 20.77 27.51
CA SER A 504 9.06 20.83 26.11
C SER A 504 7.88 20.89 25.15
N LEU A 505 7.92 21.83 24.20
CA LEU A 505 6.90 22.02 23.17
C LEU A 505 7.49 21.72 21.79
N PHE A 506 6.96 20.73 21.09
CA PHE A 506 7.44 20.31 19.76
C PHE A 506 6.49 20.76 18.67
N TYR A 507 7.07 21.23 17.57
CA TYR A 507 6.38 21.58 16.35
C TYR A 507 7.23 21.21 15.12
N THR A 508 6.58 21.19 13.97
CA THR A 508 7.17 20.89 12.67
C THR A 508 7.52 22.19 11.97
N GLY A 509 8.80 22.58 11.96
CA GLY A 509 9.22 23.83 11.31
C GLY A 509 9.53 23.69 9.82
N ARG A 510 9.45 22.48 9.23
CA ARG A 510 9.69 22.25 7.80
C ARG A 510 8.82 21.15 7.19
N ASP A 511 8.33 21.40 5.99
CA ASP A 511 7.65 20.39 5.17
C ASP A 511 8.65 19.36 4.62
N LEU A 512 8.33 18.06 4.75
CA LEU A 512 9.24 16.97 4.35
C LEU A 512 9.37 16.81 2.83
N GLU A 513 8.34 17.19 2.07
CA GLU A 513 8.30 16.99 0.61
C GLU A 513 8.81 18.22 -0.14
N ARG A 514 8.38 19.42 0.29
CA ARG A 514 8.67 20.70 -0.36
C ARG A 514 9.86 21.43 0.26
N GLY A 515 10.20 21.13 1.52
CA GLY A 515 11.25 21.83 2.26
C GLY A 515 10.89 23.26 2.67
N GLU A 516 9.62 23.66 2.53
CA GLU A 516 9.10 24.97 2.95
C GLU A 516 9.23 25.13 4.47
N VAL A 517 9.52 26.36 4.91
CA VAL A 517 9.56 26.68 6.35
C VAL A 517 8.13 26.86 6.84
N LEU A 518 7.77 26.10 7.87
CA LEU A 518 6.46 26.12 8.49
C LEU A 518 6.53 26.89 9.81
N ALA A 519 5.46 27.61 10.13
CA ALA A 519 5.34 28.32 11.40
C ALA A 519 4.87 27.36 12.51
N PRO A 520 5.33 27.58 13.77
CA PRO A 520 4.73 26.92 14.92
C PRO A 520 3.30 27.42 15.15
N SER A 521 2.55 26.73 16.02
CA SER A 521 1.22 27.18 16.44
C SER A 521 1.22 28.61 17.02
N ALA A 522 0.08 29.29 16.87
CA ALA A 522 -0.12 30.64 17.40
C ALA A 522 0.17 30.72 18.92
N SER A 523 -0.18 29.69 19.70
CA SER A 523 0.10 29.64 21.14
C SER A 523 1.60 29.63 21.46
N ILE A 524 2.44 29.01 20.62
CA ILE A 524 3.89 29.04 20.78
C ILE A 524 4.42 30.43 20.46
N LEU A 525 3.97 31.04 19.36
CA LEU A 525 4.39 32.40 18.97
C LEU A 525 4.04 33.42 20.05
N GLU A 526 2.80 33.40 20.54
CA GLU A 526 2.35 34.30 21.62
C GLU A 526 3.14 34.09 22.92
N LEU A 527 3.57 32.85 23.21
CA LEU A 527 4.40 32.57 24.38
C LEU A 527 5.84 33.08 24.21
N LEU A 528 6.43 32.90 23.03
CA LEU A 528 7.77 33.42 22.72
C LEU A 528 7.78 34.96 22.74
N ASP A 529 6.72 35.59 22.25
CA ASP A 529 6.54 37.04 22.30
C ASP A 529 6.39 37.54 23.74
N TYR A 530 5.64 36.83 24.60
CA TYR A 530 5.49 37.17 26.01
C TYR A 530 6.79 37.05 26.81
N LEU A 531 7.66 36.09 26.46
CA LEU A 531 9.00 35.95 27.06
C LEU A 531 9.96 37.08 26.64
N GLY A 532 9.67 37.78 25.53
CA GLY A 532 10.43 38.94 25.07
C GLY A 532 11.72 38.60 24.33
N GLU A 533 12.62 39.59 24.23
CA GLU A 533 13.89 39.47 23.50
C GLU A 533 14.79 38.37 24.09
N GLY A 534 15.36 37.54 23.22
CA GLY A 534 16.25 36.43 23.61
C GLY A 534 15.56 35.07 23.75
N SER A 535 14.23 35.00 23.62
CA SER A 535 13.47 33.73 23.66
C SER A 535 13.90 32.72 22.59
N GLU A 536 14.52 33.17 21.50
CA GLU A 536 15.12 32.31 20.47
C GLU A 536 16.15 31.31 21.02
N CYS A 537 16.83 31.62 22.13
CA CYS A 537 17.79 30.70 22.75
C CYS A 537 17.12 29.41 23.24
N LEU A 538 15.82 29.44 23.56
CA LEU A 538 15.05 28.29 24.03
C LEU A 538 14.63 27.36 22.87
N ILE A 539 14.84 27.76 21.61
CA ILE A 539 14.46 27.00 20.41
C ILE A 539 15.60 26.06 19.99
N ARG A 540 15.35 24.75 20.08
CA ARG A 540 16.22 23.67 19.63
C ARG A 540 15.84 23.23 18.22
N ARG A 541 16.65 23.62 17.24
CA ARG A 541 16.45 23.25 15.82
C ARG A 541 17.12 21.93 15.47
N HIS A 542 16.34 20.92 15.13
CA HIS A 542 16.83 19.57 14.86
C HIS A 542 17.09 19.32 13.38
N ARG A 543 18.06 18.45 13.09
CA ARG A 543 18.39 18.04 11.72
C ARG A 543 17.36 17.02 11.20
N PHE A 544 17.22 17.02 9.87
CA PHE A 544 16.30 16.13 9.13
C PHE A 544 16.55 14.65 9.38
N LEU A 545 17.82 14.23 9.29
CA LEU A 545 18.20 12.83 9.44
C LEU A 545 18.73 12.56 10.86
N PRO A 546 18.38 11.41 11.47
CA PRO A 546 18.95 10.99 12.75
C PRO A 546 20.46 10.73 12.69
N TYR A 547 20.97 10.33 11.52
CA TYR A 547 22.37 9.96 11.29
C TYR A 547 23.16 11.09 10.58
N ASP A 548 22.79 12.35 10.81
CA ASP A 548 23.61 13.48 10.37
C ASP A 548 24.99 13.42 11.05
N SER A 549 26.03 13.90 10.37
CA SER A 549 27.38 14.03 10.92
C SER A 549 27.44 14.75 12.28
N ALA A 550 26.52 15.69 12.53
CA ALA A 550 26.40 16.39 13.82
C ALA A 550 26.05 15.45 14.99
N ALA A 551 25.45 14.29 14.73
CA ALA A 551 25.21 13.28 15.76
C ALA A 551 26.52 12.69 16.32
N LEU A 552 27.61 12.70 15.53
CA LEU A 552 28.91 12.17 15.94
C LEU A 552 29.73 13.17 16.76
N THR A 553 29.60 14.47 16.47
CA THR A 553 30.35 15.53 17.17
C THR A 553 29.71 15.93 18.49
N GLY A 554 28.44 15.59 18.69
CA GLY A 554 27.66 16.06 19.84
C GLY A 554 27.34 17.56 19.77
N GLU A 555 27.62 18.22 18.65
CA GLU A 555 27.37 19.66 18.42
C GLU A 555 25.90 19.97 18.10
N GLY A 556 25.01 18.98 18.24
CA GLY A 556 23.57 19.15 18.11
C GLY A 556 22.92 19.66 19.40
N PRO A 557 21.68 20.19 19.32
CA PRO A 557 20.94 20.65 20.51
C PRO A 557 20.62 19.54 21.52
N LEU A 558 20.67 18.28 21.06
CA LEU A 558 20.54 17.06 21.86
C LEU A 558 21.49 16.02 21.28
N ALA A 559 22.22 15.31 22.14
CA ALA A 559 23.03 14.17 21.74
C ALA A 559 22.13 12.97 21.44
N THR A 560 22.31 12.36 20.27
CA THR A 560 21.55 11.16 19.88
C THR A 560 21.97 9.96 20.72
N CYS A 561 21.00 9.26 21.31
CA CYS A 561 21.23 8.05 22.09
C CYS A 561 21.09 6.77 21.26
N SER A 562 20.68 6.88 19.98
CA SER A 562 20.56 5.74 19.06
C SER A 562 21.93 5.27 18.55
N THR A 563 22.31 4.05 18.95
CA THR A 563 23.52 3.37 18.49
C THR A 563 23.50 3.11 16.98
N GLU A 564 22.34 2.75 16.42
CA GLU A 564 22.14 2.55 14.98
C GLU A 564 22.36 3.85 14.19
N ALA A 565 21.82 4.97 14.67
CA ALA A 565 21.99 6.26 14.01
C ALA A 565 23.46 6.71 14.01
N LEU A 566 24.18 6.50 15.12
CA LEU A 566 25.61 6.76 15.22
C LEU A 566 26.41 5.87 14.26
N ALA A 567 26.13 4.57 14.22
CA ALA A 567 26.78 3.64 13.29
C ALA A 567 26.53 4.00 11.82
N LEU A 568 25.31 4.44 11.48
CA LEU A 568 24.97 4.92 10.14
C LEU A 568 25.68 6.23 9.79
N ALA A 569 25.80 7.16 10.74
CA ALA A 569 26.53 8.40 10.55
C ALA A 569 28.03 8.13 10.29
N GLU A 570 28.63 7.22 11.06
CA GLU A 570 30.00 6.75 10.84
C GLU A 570 30.15 6.07 9.48
N ALA A 571 29.25 5.15 9.13
CA ALA A 571 29.28 4.44 7.87
C ALA A 571 29.12 5.38 6.66
N ARG A 572 28.27 6.41 6.78
CA ARG A 572 28.10 7.46 5.78
C ARG A 572 29.38 8.28 5.60
N ASN A 573 30.04 8.66 6.69
CA ASN A 573 31.33 9.33 6.63
C ASN A 573 32.44 8.44 6.05
N ARG A 574 32.35 7.12 6.23
CA ARG A 574 33.31 6.14 5.66
C ARG A 574 33.03 5.81 4.18
N ARG A 575 31.77 5.87 3.71
CA ARG A 575 31.40 5.51 2.33
C ARG A 575 31.88 6.55 1.31
N SER A 576 33.07 6.31 0.78
CA SER A 576 33.62 6.97 -0.41
C SER A 576 33.86 6.02 -1.59
N ASN A 577 33.74 4.70 -1.40
CA ASN A 577 34.00 3.74 -2.49
C ASN A 577 32.70 3.22 -3.14
N PRO A 578 32.62 3.21 -4.49
CA PRO A 578 31.49 2.61 -5.20
C PRO A 578 31.43 1.10 -4.90
N VAL A 579 30.21 0.56 -4.80
CA VAL A 579 29.97 -0.89 -4.63
C VAL A 579 30.62 -1.64 -5.79
N GLU A 580 31.62 -2.48 -5.52
CA GLU A 580 32.29 -3.30 -6.52
C GLU A 580 31.50 -4.59 -6.76
N ILE A 581 31.06 -4.83 -8.00
CA ILE A 581 30.42 -6.09 -8.36
C ILE A 581 31.54 -7.09 -8.60
N LEU A 582 31.70 -8.03 -7.68
CA LEU A 582 32.72 -9.06 -7.80
C LEU A 582 32.26 -10.14 -8.80
N PRO A 583 33.13 -10.57 -9.72
CA PRO A 583 32.81 -11.65 -10.65
C PRO A 583 32.58 -12.95 -9.86
N LEU A 584 31.45 -13.59 -10.10
CA LEU A 584 31.18 -14.90 -9.53
C LEU A 584 32.08 -15.96 -10.19
N PRO A 585 32.48 -17.02 -9.46
CA PRO A 585 33.08 -18.18 -10.07
C PRO A 585 32.07 -18.82 -11.04
N LEU A 586 32.59 -19.37 -12.15
CA LEU A 586 31.78 -20.19 -13.03
C LEU A 586 31.29 -21.42 -12.25
N PRO A 587 30.03 -21.86 -12.46
CA PRO A 587 29.58 -23.12 -11.90
C PRO A 587 30.48 -24.27 -12.39
N GLU A 588 30.76 -25.23 -11.51
CA GLU A 588 31.50 -26.45 -11.87
C GLU A 588 30.60 -27.31 -12.76
N GLU A 589 31.07 -27.59 -13.98
CA GLU A 589 30.52 -28.55 -14.95
C GLU A 589 29.05 -28.36 -15.37
N GLU A 590 28.84 -27.52 -16.39
CA GLU A 590 27.69 -27.67 -17.30
C GLU A 590 28.20 -28.27 -18.62
N GLU A 591 27.96 -29.58 -18.81
CA GLU A 591 28.24 -30.23 -20.10
C GLU A 591 27.22 -29.85 -21.18
N SER A 592 26.01 -29.42 -20.80
CA SER A 592 24.96 -28.98 -21.73
C SER A 592 24.07 -27.85 -21.19
N THR A 593 23.50 -27.05 -22.09
CA THR A 593 22.48 -26.02 -21.83
C THR A 593 21.31 -26.16 -22.80
N ASP A 594 20.12 -25.80 -22.37
CA ASP A 594 18.96 -25.65 -23.26
C ASP A 594 19.14 -24.43 -24.19
N TRP A 595 18.83 -24.57 -25.49
CA TRP A 595 18.90 -23.47 -26.45
C TRP A 595 17.95 -22.32 -26.08
N MET A 596 16.81 -22.60 -25.43
CA MET A 596 15.91 -21.56 -24.93
C MET A 596 16.52 -20.77 -23.77
N SER A 597 17.47 -21.33 -23.02
CA SER A 597 18.25 -20.59 -22.03
C SER A 597 19.18 -19.57 -22.70
N LEU A 598 19.74 -19.87 -23.87
CA LEU A 598 20.53 -18.91 -24.66
C LEU A 598 19.65 -17.81 -25.24
N VAL A 599 18.43 -18.14 -25.69
CA VAL A 599 17.43 -17.14 -26.13
C VAL A 599 17.04 -16.22 -24.97
N ALA A 600 16.76 -16.78 -23.79
CA ALA A 600 16.43 -16.02 -22.58
C ALA A 600 17.58 -15.08 -22.17
N PHE A 601 18.82 -15.58 -22.24
CA PHE A 601 20.02 -14.79 -22.00
C PHE A 601 20.13 -13.61 -22.98
N LEU A 602 20.03 -13.84 -24.29
CA LEU A 602 20.12 -12.76 -25.28
C LEU A 602 18.93 -11.78 -25.22
N ARG A 603 17.76 -12.20 -24.77
CA ARG A 603 16.63 -11.28 -24.58
C ARG A 603 16.85 -10.33 -23.40
N ASN A 604 17.47 -10.82 -22.32
CA ASN A 604 17.73 -10.01 -21.14
C ASN A 604 18.86 -10.63 -20.28
N PRO A 605 20.13 -10.30 -20.55
CA PRO A 605 21.26 -10.93 -19.87
C PRO A 605 21.31 -10.62 -18.37
N ILE A 606 20.85 -9.44 -17.96
CA ILE A 606 20.79 -9.04 -16.55
C ILE A 606 19.74 -9.87 -15.80
N ARG A 607 18.51 -9.95 -16.32
CA ARG A 607 17.44 -10.76 -15.72
C ARG A 607 17.85 -12.23 -15.67
N PHE A 608 18.53 -12.71 -16.72
CA PHE A 608 19.09 -14.05 -16.74
C PHE A 608 20.10 -14.27 -15.61
N PHE A 609 21.08 -13.37 -15.43
CA PHE A 609 22.07 -13.47 -14.34
C PHE A 609 21.39 -13.52 -12.97
N TYR A 610 20.47 -12.60 -12.66
CA TYR A 610 19.79 -12.62 -11.36
C TYR A 610 18.93 -13.86 -11.14
N ARG A 611 18.13 -14.29 -12.14
CA ARG A 611 17.25 -15.45 -11.98
C ARG A 611 18.00 -16.78 -11.96
N GLN A 612 18.89 -17.00 -12.93
CA GLN A 612 19.53 -18.30 -13.14
C GLN A 612 20.80 -18.47 -12.31
N ARG A 613 21.59 -17.41 -12.08
CA ARG A 613 22.84 -17.52 -11.33
C ARG A 613 22.66 -17.25 -9.84
N LEU A 614 21.81 -16.29 -9.47
CA LEU A 614 21.58 -15.89 -8.09
C LEU A 614 20.30 -16.48 -7.49
N GLY A 615 19.42 -17.09 -8.30
CA GLY A 615 18.10 -17.56 -7.82
C GLY A 615 17.20 -16.42 -7.35
N ALA A 616 17.52 -15.17 -7.74
CA ALA A 616 16.84 -13.97 -7.28
C ALA A 616 15.75 -13.59 -8.28
N GLU A 617 14.49 -13.82 -7.89
CA GLU A 617 13.32 -13.31 -8.60
C GLU A 617 12.70 -12.16 -7.79
N LEU A 618 12.62 -10.99 -8.41
CA LEU A 618 11.88 -9.87 -7.85
C LEU A 618 10.40 -10.17 -8.10
N ASP A 619 9.71 -10.63 -7.06
CA ASP A 619 8.26 -10.74 -7.07
C ASP A 619 7.69 -9.32 -7.02
N ILE A 620 7.34 -8.80 -8.19
CA ILE A 620 6.58 -7.56 -8.29
C ILE A 620 5.16 -7.99 -7.96
N GLY A 621 4.76 -7.77 -6.71
CA GLY A 621 3.55 -8.35 -6.12
C GLY A 621 2.34 -8.29 -7.06
N GLN A 622 1.53 -9.34 -7.04
CA GLN A 622 0.34 -9.45 -7.88
C GLN A 622 -0.59 -8.24 -7.67
N GLU A 623 -1.04 -7.65 -8.77
CA GLU A 623 -2.05 -6.59 -8.73
C GLU A 623 -3.30 -7.13 -8.01
N SER A 624 -3.88 -6.31 -7.13
CA SER A 624 -5.16 -6.66 -6.50
C SER A 624 -6.23 -6.88 -7.58
N PRO A 625 -7.18 -7.82 -7.37
CA PRO A 625 -8.31 -7.98 -8.28
C PRO A 625 -9.01 -6.63 -8.50
N ASP A 626 -9.41 -6.33 -9.73
CA ASP A 626 -10.17 -5.10 -10.03
C ASP A 626 -11.68 -5.39 -9.90
N ASP A 627 -12.42 -4.53 -9.21
CA ASP A 627 -13.87 -4.66 -9.07
C ASP A 627 -14.61 -4.31 -10.38
N ASN A 628 -13.96 -3.60 -11.30
CA ASN A 628 -14.58 -3.12 -12.53
C ASN A 628 -14.66 -4.19 -13.62
N ASP A 629 -15.71 -4.10 -14.44
CA ASP A 629 -15.81 -4.92 -15.64
C ASP A 629 -14.70 -4.52 -16.65
N ILE A 630 -14.19 -5.50 -17.38
CA ILE A 630 -13.19 -5.28 -18.42
C ILE A 630 -13.91 -4.68 -19.64
N LEU A 631 -13.73 -3.37 -19.85
CA LEU A 631 -14.28 -2.67 -21.02
C LEU A 631 -13.32 -2.72 -22.21
N GLU A 632 -12.01 -2.79 -21.94
CA GLU A 632 -10.95 -2.88 -22.93
C GLU A 632 -9.92 -3.94 -22.54
N SER A 633 -9.48 -4.76 -23.49
CA SER A 633 -8.46 -5.77 -23.24
C SER A 633 -7.12 -5.10 -22.93
N GLN A 634 -6.52 -5.39 -21.76
CA GLN A 634 -5.16 -4.94 -21.47
C GLN A 634 -4.16 -5.49 -22.51
N PRO A 635 -3.14 -4.72 -22.93
CA PRO A 635 -2.20 -5.14 -23.98
C PRO A 635 -1.43 -6.45 -23.69
N LEU A 636 -1.14 -6.74 -22.42
CA LEU A 636 -0.44 -7.97 -22.03
C LEU A 636 -1.36 -9.19 -22.14
N ARG A 637 -2.62 -9.04 -21.73
CA ARG A 637 -3.65 -10.07 -21.90
C ARG A 637 -3.87 -10.34 -23.39
N TRP A 638 -3.97 -9.27 -24.19
CA TRP A 638 -4.04 -9.34 -25.65
C TRP A 638 -2.88 -10.11 -26.29
N TRP A 639 -1.65 -9.92 -25.77
CA TRP A 639 -0.50 -10.67 -26.23
C TRP A 639 -0.59 -12.17 -25.88
N ARG A 640 -0.98 -12.52 -24.64
CA ARG A 640 -1.17 -13.92 -24.24
C ARG A 640 -2.21 -14.63 -25.09
N TYR A 641 -3.35 -13.97 -25.33
CA TYR A 641 -4.41 -14.50 -26.20
C TYR A 641 -3.90 -14.83 -27.59
N ARG A 642 -3.12 -13.91 -28.19
CA ARG A 642 -2.53 -14.12 -29.52
C ARG A 642 -1.50 -15.25 -29.52
N ASP A 643 -0.62 -15.33 -28.52
CA ASP A 643 0.41 -16.36 -28.46
C ASP A 643 -0.21 -17.77 -28.35
N GLU A 644 -1.18 -17.96 -27.45
CA GLU A 644 -1.89 -19.24 -27.28
C GLU A 644 -2.69 -19.62 -28.52
N THR A 645 -3.38 -18.65 -29.13
CA THR A 645 -4.15 -18.87 -30.35
C THR A 645 -3.26 -19.23 -31.53
N VAL A 646 -2.09 -18.60 -31.67
CA VAL A 646 -1.11 -18.91 -32.72
C VAL A 646 -0.48 -20.28 -32.51
N ARG A 647 -0.09 -20.62 -31.27
CA ARG A 647 0.42 -21.97 -30.94
C ARG A 647 -0.63 -23.04 -31.22
N GLY A 648 -1.86 -22.81 -30.78
CA GLY A 648 -3.02 -23.65 -31.08
C GLY A 648 -3.25 -23.80 -32.59
N ALA A 649 -3.15 -22.72 -33.37
CA ALA A 649 -3.31 -22.74 -34.82
C ALA A 649 -2.17 -23.47 -35.55
N ILE A 650 -0.93 -23.41 -35.03
CA ILE A 650 0.21 -24.17 -35.56
C ILE A 650 0.02 -25.66 -35.29
N SER A 651 -0.48 -26.05 -34.10
CA SER A 651 -0.85 -27.46 -33.83
C SER A 651 -2.10 -27.91 -34.60
N ALA A 652 -3.05 -26.99 -34.83
CA ALA A 652 -4.35 -27.24 -35.46
C ALA A 652 -4.38 -26.97 -36.98
N LEU A 653 -3.27 -27.20 -37.68
CA LEU A 653 -3.12 -27.11 -39.15
C LEU A 653 -4.12 -27.97 -39.98
N ALA A 654 -5.20 -28.48 -39.37
CA ALA A 654 -6.26 -29.25 -39.99
C ALA A 654 -7.66 -28.60 -40.00
N ARG A 655 -8.06 -27.65 -39.12
CA ARG A 655 -9.49 -27.20 -39.05
C ARG A 655 -9.75 -25.72 -38.66
N PRO A 656 -10.44 -24.92 -39.51
CA PRO A 656 -10.82 -23.53 -39.22
C PRO A 656 -11.72 -23.32 -37.99
N ASP A 657 -12.53 -24.30 -37.62
CA ASP A 657 -13.53 -24.17 -36.55
C ASP A 657 -12.92 -24.26 -35.13
N GLU A 658 -11.72 -24.85 -34.97
CA GLU A 658 -11.03 -24.92 -33.68
C GLU A 658 -10.48 -23.57 -33.22
N PHE A 659 -10.11 -22.71 -34.18
CA PHE A 659 -9.57 -21.38 -33.90
C PHE A 659 -10.59 -20.51 -33.16
N VAL A 660 -11.84 -20.48 -33.66
CA VAL A 660 -12.94 -19.71 -33.05
C VAL A 660 -13.29 -20.25 -31.67
N ARG A 661 -13.20 -21.58 -31.47
CA ARG A 661 -13.44 -22.23 -30.18
C ARG A 661 -12.39 -21.89 -29.13
N VAL A 662 -11.09 -21.94 -29.47
CA VAL A 662 -10.00 -21.56 -28.54
C VAL A 662 -10.13 -20.10 -28.11
N PHE A 663 -10.46 -19.23 -29.06
CA PHE A 663 -10.67 -17.83 -28.80
C PHE A 663 -11.92 -17.54 -27.93
N GLN A 664 -13.06 -18.20 -28.19
CA GLN A 664 -14.26 -18.13 -27.34
C GLN A 664 -14.00 -18.67 -25.93
N ARG A 665 -13.23 -19.76 -25.82
CA ARG A 665 -12.78 -20.34 -24.55
C ARG A 665 -11.95 -19.36 -23.75
N ILE A 666 -10.89 -18.80 -24.31
CA ILE A 666 -10.02 -17.84 -23.60
C ILE A 666 -10.79 -16.57 -23.19
N SER A 667 -11.71 -16.11 -24.04
CA SER A 667 -12.62 -15.00 -23.75
C SER A 667 -13.55 -15.27 -22.55
N GLN A 668 -14.01 -16.51 -22.41
CA GLN A 668 -14.80 -16.97 -21.26
C GLN A 668 -13.95 -17.14 -19.99
N LEU A 669 -12.68 -17.59 -20.10
CA LEU A 669 -11.77 -17.74 -18.94
C LEU A 669 -11.59 -16.43 -18.19
N GLU A 670 -11.31 -15.37 -18.93
CA GLU A 670 -10.96 -14.06 -18.38
C GLU A 670 -12.15 -13.11 -18.27
N SER A 671 -13.39 -13.60 -18.46
CA SER A 671 -14.63 -12.81 -18.44
C SER A 671 -14.56 -11.54 -19.31
N ALA A 672 -13.70 -11.54 -20.32
CA ALA A 672 -13.30 -10.36 -21.08
C ALA A 672 -14.29 -10.00 -22.19
N VAL A 673 -15.08 -10.98 -22.64
CA VAL A 673 -16.19 -10.75 -23.58
C VAL A 673 -17.47 -10.74 -22.77
N SER A 674 -17.77 -9.56 -22.22
CA SER A 674 -19.15 -9.25 -21.85
C SER A 674 -20.03 -9.41 -23.11
N GLN A 675 -21.31 -9.74 -22.99
CA GLN A 675 -22.24 -9.68 -24.14
C GLN A 675 -22.60 -8.22 -24.47
N THR A 676 -21.60 -7.33 -24.42
CA THR A 676 -21.78 -5.91 -24.70
C THR A 676 -21.48 -5.62 -26.16
N PRO A 677 -22.09 -4.57 -26.74
CA PRO A 677 -21.78 -4.15 -28.11
C PRO A 677 -20.29 -3.88 -28.34
N VAL A 678 -19.56 -3.41 -27.31
CA VAL A 678 -18.11 -3.15 -27.40
C VAL A 678 -17.34 -4.47 -27.56
N ALA A 679 -17.69 -5.48 -26.77
CA ALA A 679 -17.09 -6.79 -26.86
C ALA A 679 -17.44 -7.49 -28.19
N GLU A 680 -18.64 -7.27 -28.75
CA GLU A 680 -18.97 -7.75 -30.10
C GLU A 680 -18.12 -7.07 -31.18
N ILE A 681 -17.87 -5.77 -31.06
CA ILE A 681 -16.97 -5.02 -31.98
C ILE A 681 -15.54 -5.55 -31.85
N GLN A 682 -15.04 -5.73 -30.63
CA GLN A 682 -13.71 -6.30 -30.38
C GLN A 682 -13.63 -7.75 -30.90
N ALA A 683 -14.66 -8.57 -30.68
CA ALA A 683 -14.74 -9.91 -31.25
C ALA A 683 -14.79 -9.90 -32.78
N GLY A 684 -15.44 -8.91 -33.39
CA GLY A 684 -15.39 -8.66 -34.83
C GLY A 684 -13.97 -8.36 -35.31
N GLN A 685 -13.29 -7.40 -34.68
CA GLN A 685 -11.88 -7.08 -34.95
C GLN A 685 -11.00 -8.32 -34.77
N TRP A 686 -11.24 -9.13 -33.74
CA TRP A 686 -10.51 -10.35 -33.49
C TRP A 686 -10.72 -11.39 -34.57
N ARG A 687 -11.96 -11.60 -35.03
CA ARG A 687 -12.23 -12.50 -36.17
C ARG A 687 -11.48 -12.03 -37.42
N GLU A 688 -11.41 -10.73 -37.67
CA GLU A 688 -10.67 -10.16 -38.80
C GLU A 688 -9.16 -10.35 -38.67
N GLU A 689 -8.57 -9.99 -37.52
CA GLU A 689 -7.13 -10.15 -37.24
C GLU A 689 -6.70 -11.61 -37.29
N SER A 690 -7.54 -12.49 -36.73
CA SER A 690 -7.35 -13.94 -36.75
C SER A 690 -7.42 -14.51 -38.16
N ARG A 691 -8.39 -14.06 -38.95
CA ARG A 691 -8.50 -14.42 -40.37
C ARG A 691 -7.31 -13.89 -41.16
N ALA A 692 -6.81 -12.70 -40.86
CA ALA A 692 -5.59 -12.16 -41.47
C ALA A 692 -4.37 -13.03 -41.11
N LEU A 693 -4.25 -13.43 -39.84
CA LEU A 693 -3.20 -14.32 -39.36
C LEU A 693 -3.29 -15.71 -40.01
N GLN A 694 -4.51 -16.23 -40.18
CA GLN A 694 -4.77 -17.48 -40.90
C GLN A 694 -4.40 -17.35 -42.39
N LEU A 695 -4.77 -16.26 -43.05
CA LEU A 695 -4.41 -16.02 -44.45
C LEU A 695 -2.89 -15.87 -44.62
N GLN A 696 -2.20 -15.25 -43.66
CA GLN A 696 -0.74 -15.23 -43.59
C GLN A 696 -0.18 -16.64 -43.48
N LEU A 697 -0.67 -17.46 -42.55
CA LEU A 697 -0.24 -18.85 -42.41
C LEU A 697 -0.53 -19.67 -43.67
N GLN A 698 -1.72 -19.57 -44.25
CA GLN A 698 -2.07 -20.24 -45.52
C GLN A 698 -1.20 -19.78 -46.67
N ARG A 699 -0.84 -18.49 -46.72
CA ARG A 699 0.08 -17.94 -47.71
C ARG A 699 1.50 -18.44 -47.50
N ILE A 700 1.99 -18.46 -46.27
CA ILE A 700 3.30 -19.03 -45.91
C ILE A 700 3.35 -20.50 -46.29
N ILE A 701 2.26 -21.24 -46.05
CA ILE A 701 2.10 -22.61 -46.50
C ILE A 701 2.12 -22.65 -48.04
N ARG A 702 1.39 -21.81 -48.78
CA ARG A 702 1.44 -21.84 -50.26
C ARG A 702 2.78 -21.38 -50.87
N GLU A 703 3.43 -20.39 -50.29
CA GLU A 703 4.74 -19.85 -50.72
C GLU A 703 5.90 -20.77 -50.28
N GLY A 704 5.65 -21.62 -49.29
CA GLY A 704 6.60 -22.51 -48.67
C GLY A 704 6.16 -23.98 -48.67
N TYR A 705 5.24 -24.44 -49.51
CA TYR A 705 4.83 -25.84 -49.71
C TYR A 705 4.23 -25.96 -51.13
N CYS A 706 4.63 -26.96 -51.91
CA CYS A 706 4.10 -27.18 -53.27
C CYS A 706 2.63 -27.67 -53.20
N PRO A 707 1.72 -27.23 -54.10
CA PRO A 707 0.30 -27.58 -54.04
C PRO A 707 0.02 -28.89 -54.80
N GLU A 708 -0.74 -29.80 -54.19
CA GLU A 708 -1.97 -30.44 -54.72
C GLU A 708 -2.32 -31.73 -53.94
N GLU A 709 -3.60 -31.79 -53.53
CA GLU A 709 -4.39 -32.99 -53.25
C GLU A 709 -3.77 -34.16 -52.45
N SER A 710 -3.43 -33.94 -51.17
CA SER A 710 -3.71 -34.90 -50.07
C SER A 710 -3.11 -34.38 -48.76
N PHE A 711 -3.97 -33.79 -47.91
CA PHE A 711 -3.59 -33.43 -46.56
C PHE A 711 -3.52 -34.68 -45.67
N THR A 712 -2.33 -35.26 -45.55
CA THR A 712 -1.94 -36.01 -44.35
C THR A 712 -0.61 -35.46 -43.86
N CYS A 713 -0.63 -34.83 -42.68
CA CYS A 713 0.58 -34.44 -41.97
C CYS A 713 1.30 -35.73 -41.56
N ARG A 714 2.14 -36.27 -42.42
CA ARG A 714 3.11 -37.29 -42.02
C ARG A 714 4.40 -36.56 -41.70
N LEU A 715 4.77 -36.58 -40.43
CA LEU A 715 6.17 -36.45 -40.02
C LEU A 715 7.01 -37.29 -40.99
N MET A 716 7.89 -36.65 -41.75
CA MET A 716 8.95 -37.40 -42.40
C MET A 716 9.95 -37.80 -41.33
N GLU A 717 10.28 -39.09 -41.27
CA GLU A 717 11.39 -39.59 -40.48
C GLU A 717 12.68 -38.97 -41.04
N LEU A 718 13.25 -38.03 -40.28
CA LEU A 718 14.65 -37.67 -40.42
C LEU A 718 15.46 -38.94 -40.12
N ASP A 719 16.15 -39.45 -41.14
CA ASP A 719 17.01 -40.62 -40.99
C ASP A 719 18.17 -40.26 -40.03
N ALA A 720 18.07 -40.73 -38.78
CA ALA A 720 18.97 -40.35 -37.68
C ALA A 720 20.43 -40.69 -38.00
N GLU A 721 20.67 -41.72 -38.83
CA GLU A 721 22.01 -42.12 -39.26
C GLU A 721 22.70 -41.07 -40.16
N HIS A 722 21.93 -40.23 -40.87
CA HIS A 722 22.45 -39.26 -41.85
C HIS A 722 22.47 -37.80 -41.37
N HIS A 723 21.92 -37.52 -40.18
CA HIS A 723 21.77 -36.14 -39.66
C HIS A 723 22.36 -35.95 -38.25
N GLY A 724 23.08 -36.96 -37.75
CA GLY A 724 23.84 -36.87 -36.51
C GLY A 724 22.95 -36.60 -35.30
N ALA A 725 23.11 -35.45 -34.67
CA ALA A 725 22.50 -35.12 -33.39
C ALA A 725 21.04 -34.62 -33.49
N VAL A 726 20.35 -34.84 -34.61
CA VAL A 726 18.98 -34.32 -34.84
C VAL A 726 18.03 -35.49 -35.11
N ALA A 727 16.99 -35.66 -34.28
CA ALA A 727 16.00 -36.72 -34.39
C ALA A 727 14.55 -36.18 -34.36
N PRO A 728 13.60 -36.82 -35.07
CA PRO A 728 12.19 -36.46 -34.99
C PRO A 728 11.54 -37.04 -33.72
N SER A 729 10.72 -36.25 -33.03
CA SER A 729 9.89 -36.72 -31.92
C SER A 729 8.53 -37.22 -32.43
N ALA A 730 7.84 -38.05 -31.63
CA ALA A 730 6.54 -38.64 -31.98
C ALA A 730 5.42 -37.60 -32.26
N GLU A 731 5.62 -36.34 -31.86
CA GLU A 731 4.59 -35.28 -31.90
C GLU A 731 4.86 -34.17 -32.95
N GLY A 732 5.85 -34.31 -33.84
CA GLY A 732 6.11 -33.28 -34.85
C GLY A 732 7.26 -32.33 -34.51
N PHE A 733 7.97 -32.58 -33.41
CA PHE A 733 9.08 -31.75 -32.99
C PHE A 733 10.42 -32.30 -33.49
N ILE A 734 11.40 -31.41 -33.63
CA ILE A 734 12.78 -31.81 -33.92
C ILE A 734 13.57 -31.70 -32.62
N ASP A 735 13.96 -32.84 -32.07
CA ASP A 735 14.86 -32.92 -30.92
C ASP A 735 16.30 -32.75 -31.38
N ILE A 736 16.96 -31.74 -30.82
CA ILE A 736 18.37 -31.47 -31.03
C ILE A 736 19.14 -32.09 -29.86
N GLY A 737 19.73 -33.24 -30.11
CA GLY A 737 20.78 -33.83 -29.29
C GLY A 737 22.04 -32.99 -29.36
N ALA A 738 22.87 -33.01 -28.31
CA ALA A 738 23.89 -32.01 -28.00
C ALA A 738 24.99 -31.74 -29.07
N PRO A 739 24.88 -30.75 -29.99
CA PRO A 739 26.05 -30.19 -30.66
C PRO A 739 27.04 -29.68 -29.61
N ARG A 740 28.26 -30.23 -29.62
CA ARG A 740 29.34 -29.82 -28.73
C ARG A 740 30.10 -28.64 -29.32
N VAL A 741 29.95 -27.48 -28.70
CA VAL A 741 30.67 -26.26 -29.08
C VAL A 741 31.95 -26.16 -28.26
N ALA A 742 33.11 -26.21 -28.93
CA ALA A 742 34.42 -26.01 -28.28
C ALA A 742 34.66 -24.53 -27.98
N LEU A 743 34.91 -24.17 -26.73
CA LEU A 743 35.13 -22.78 -26.30
C LEU A 743 36.62 -22.42 -26.28
N ASP A 744 36.92 -21.12 -26.23
CA ASP A 744 38.29 -20.58 -26.26
C ASP A 744 39.18 -21.08 -25.10
N ASP A 745 38.58 -21.59 -24.02
CA ASP A 745 39.25 -22.16 -22.84
C ASP A 745 39.48 -23.68 -22.92
N GLY A 746 39.13 -24.32 -24.05
CA GLY A 746 39.30 -25.75 -24.29
C GLY A 746 38.18 -26.64 -23.76
N SER A 747 37.17 -26.06 -23.09
CA SER A 747 36.00 -26.79 -22.62
C SER A 747 34.89 -26.85 -23.67
N HIS A 748 33.90 -27.72 -23.48
CA HIS A 748 32.77 -27.88 -24.39
C HIS A 748 31.45 -27.44 -23.75
N LEU A 749 30.57 -26.84 -24.54
CA LEU A 749 29.17 -26.59 -24.19
C LEU A 749 28.28 -27.34 -25.17
N GLY A 750 27.55 -28.35 -24.69
CA GLY A 750 26.46 -28.98 -25.43
C GLY A 750 25.24 -28.07 -25.48
N ILE A 751 24.52 -28.01 -26.59
CA ILE A 751 23.24 -27.30 -26.68
C ILE A 751 22.14 -28.33 -26.92
N GLN A 752 21.10 -28.38 -26.10
CA GLN A 752 20.02 -29.38 -26.22
C GLN A 752 18.66 -28.71 -26.32
N GLY A 753 17.65 -29.44 -26.81
CA GLY A 753 16.24 -29.07 -26.70
C GLY A 753 15.44 -29.34 -27.97
N SER A 754 14.12 -29.16 -27.87
CA SER A 754 13.17 -29.29 -28.97
C SER A 754 12.99 -27.95 -29.69
N ILE A 755 12.91 -27.97 -31.03
CA ILE A 755 12.45 -26.82 -31.81
C ILE A 755 11.08 -27.08 -32.42
N ASP A 756 10.11 -26.29 -31.99
CA ASP A 756 8.72 -26.34 -32.45
C ASP A 756 8.52 -25.55 -33.75
N GLY A 757 7.59 -26.02 -34.60
CA GLY A 757 7.14 -25.29 -35.79
C GLY A 757 8.06 -25.41 -37.02
N LEU A 758 8.87 -26.47 -37.09
CA LEU A 758 9.68 -26.82 -38.28
C LEU A 758 8.87 -27.61 -39.31
N GLY A 759 8.87 -27.12 -40.55
CA GLY A 759 8.28 -27.82 -41.71
C GLY A 759 9.30 -28.03 -42.83
N PHE A 760 9.25 -29.18 -43.51
CA PHE A 760 10.11 -29.50 -44.66
C PHE A 760 9.44 -29.14 -45.99
N LEU A 761 10.20 -28.48 -46.86
CA LEU A 761 9.85 -28.29 -48.27
C LEU A 761 10.51 -29.35 -49.13
N ARG A 762 9.71 -30.25 -49.71
CA ARG A 762 10.17 -31.09 -50.82
C ARG A 762 9.86 -30.34 -52.12
N VAL A 763 10.91 -29.87 -52.79
CA VAL A 763 10.80 -29.35 -54.17
C VAL A 763 11.08 -30.53 -55.09
N GLU A 764 10.14 -30.89 -55.96
CA GLU A 764 10.37 -31.92 -56.98
C GLU A 764 11.28 -31.37 -58.09
N GLY A 765 12.41 -32.06 -58.31
CA GLY A 765 13.40 -31.72 -59.32
C GLY A 765 14.82 -31.66 -58.76
N GLU A 766 15.55 -32.77 -58.95
CA GLU A 766 17.00 -32.97 -58.79
C GLU A 766 17.69 -32.68 -57.44
N SER A 767 18.11 -33.77 -56.79
CA SER A 767 19.19 -33.90 -55.78
C SER A 767 19.13 -33.05 -54.49
N ASN A 768 18.69 -33.73 -53.42
CA ASN A 768 19.10 -33.63 -52.01
C ASN A 768 18.97 -32.28 -51.25
N ARG A 769 17.94 -32.22 -50.40
CA ARG A 769 17.81 -31.42 -49.14
C ARG A 769 18.23 -29.95 -49.24
N GLN A 770 17.35 -29.02 -49.60
CA GLN A 770 17.78 -27.61 -49.75
C GLN A 770 17.02 -26.52 -48.99
N VAL A 771 15.74 -26.61 -48.59
CA VAL A 771 15.08 -25.48 -47.89
C VAL A 771 14.28 -25.91 -46.67
N TRP A 772 14.55 -25.30 -45.52
CA TRP A 772 13.81 -25.53 -44.27
C TRP A 772 12.98 -24.30 -43.90
N THR A 773 11.85 -24.52 -43.24
CA THR A 773 10.91 -23.45 -42.90
C THR A 773 10.62 -23.43 -41.40
N LEU A 774 10.66 -22.24 -40.81
CA LEU A 774 10.31 -21.92 -39.44
C LEU A 774 9.24 -20.84 -39.42
N VAL A 775 8.31 -20.92 -38.46
CA VAL A 775 7.31 -19.87 -38.23
C VAL A 775 7.55 -19.27 -36.84
N ASP A 776 7.67 -17.95 -36.78
CA ASP A 776 7.79 -17.21 -35.52
C ASP A 776 6.73 -16.12 -35.40
N PHE A 777 6.34 -15.78 -34.17
CA PHE A 777 5.31 -14.79 -33.90
C PHE A 777 5.92 -13.44 -33.53
N VAL A 778 5.38 -12.36 -34.10
CA VAL A 778 5.85 -10.99 -33.89
C VAL A 778 4.73 -10.11 -33.37
N SER A 779 4.89 -9.58 -32.16
CA SER A 779 3.89 -8.75 -31.49
C SER A 779 3.89 -7.27 -31.92
N ARG A 780 4.94 -6.79 -32.61
CA ARG A 780 5.08 -5.40 -33.09
C ARG A 780 4.98 -5.30 -34.61
N ARG A 781 4.32 -4.24 -35.13
CA ARG A 781 4.35 -3.93 -36.59
C ARG A 781 5.76 -3.89 -37.15
N THR A 782 6.73 -3.36 -36.42
CA THR A 782 8.15 -3.37 -36.80
C THR A 782 8.93 -4.27 -35.84
N PRO A 783 9.37 -5.46 -36.27
CA PRO A 783 10.17 -6.35 -35.42
C PRO A 783 11.52 -5.71 -35.09
N GLY A 784 11.81 -5.57 -33.79
CA GLY A 784 13.16 -5.23 -33.31
C GLY A 784 14.02 -6.47 -33.05
N ALA A 785 15.26 -6.27 -32.61
CA ALA A 785 16.22 -7.35 -32.33
C ALA A 785 15.64 -8.45 -31.42
N ALA A 786 14.88 -8.10 -30.38
CA ALA A 786 14.28 -9.07 -29.45
C ALA A 786 13.38 -10.12 -30.13
N HIS A 787 12.70 -9.73 -31.21
CA HIS A 787 11.81 -10.60 -31.99
C HIS A 787 12.59 -11.49 -32.96
N ASN A 788 13.84 -11.13 -33.29
CA ASN A 788 14.67 -11.88 -34.24
C ASN A 788 15.49 -12.99 -33.56
N ILE A 789 15.75 -12.88 -32.25
CA ILE A 789 16.64 -13.76 -31.51
C ILE A 789 16.23 -15.23 -31.59
N ARG A 790 14.93 -15.56 -31.43
CA ARG A 790 14.46 -16.96 -31.42
C ARG A 790 14.69 -17.61 -32.78
N GLY A 791 14.16 -17.02 -33.86
CA GLY A 791 14.34 -17.53 -35.22
C GLY A 791 15.81 -17.56 -35.67
N TRP A 792 16.61 -16.57 -35.27
CA TRP A 792 18.07 -16.57 -35.51
C TRP A 792 18.77 -17.71 -34.77
N MET A 793 18.47 -17.91 -33.48
CA MET A 793 19.05 -18.98 -32.67
C MET A 793 18.68 -20.36 -33.23
N ALA A 794 17.41 -20.55 -33.61
CA ALA A 794 16.95 -21.80 -34.21
C ALA A 794 17.71 -22.11 -35.50
N ALA A 795 17.84 -21.13 -36.42
CA ALA A 795 18.61 -21.31 -37.65
C ALA A 795 20.10 -21.60 -37.38
N LEU A 796 20.68 -20.94 -36.38
CA LEU A 796 22.09 -21.09 -36.02
C LEU A 796 22.39 -22.47 -35.40
N VAL A 797 21.57 -22.92 -34.47
CA VAL A 797 21.73 -24.23 -33.80
C VAL A 797 21.50 -25.37 -34.78
N LEU A 798 20.47 -25.27 -35.64
CA LEU A 798 20.21 -26.29 -36.67
C LEU A 798 21.36 -26.39 -37.68
N ALA A 799 21.90 -25.27 -38.14
CA ALA A 799 23.01 -25.27 -39.08
C ALA A 799 24.31 -25.83 -38.49
N ALA A 800 24.49 -25.74 -37.17
CA ALA A 800 25.64 -26.33 -36.48
C ALA A 800 25.42 -27.79 -36.09
N ALA A 801 24.18 -28.23 -35.88
CA ALA A 801 23.87 -29.61 -35.52
C ALA A 801 23.95 -30.59 -36.70
N LEU A 802 23.84 -30.09 -37.94
CA LEU A 802 23.81 -30.90 -39.16
C LEU A 802 25.20 -30.96 -39.82
N GLU A 803 25.63 -32.16 -40.22
CA GLU A 803 26.86 -32.33 -41.02
C GLU A 803 26.78 -31.64 -42.39
N ASN A 804 25.58 -31.61 -42.99
CA ASN A 804 25.27 -30.90 -44.22
C ASN A 804 24.04 -30.01 -43.99
N PRO A 805 24.22 -28.71 -43.67
CA PRO A 805 23.11 -27.80 -43.46
C PRO A 805 22.30 -27.58 -44.74
N PRO A 806 21.00 -27.28 -44.66
CA PRO A 806 20.18 -26.95 -45.83
C PRO A 806 20.72 -25.71 -46.54
N ARG A 807 20.49 -25.60 -47.84
CA ARG A 807 20.84 -24.42 -48.65
C ARG A 807 20.26 -23.11 -48.08
N GLU A 808 19.04 -23.17 -47.54
CA GLU A 808 18.33 -22.02 -46.99
C GLU A 808 17.45 -22.42 -45.80
N ILE A 809 17.43 -21.61 -44.73
CA ILE A 809 16.39 -21.64 -43.70
C ILE A 809 15.54 -20.37 -43.81
N ARG A 810 14.25 -20.54 -44.06
CA ARG A 810 13.26 -19.48 -44.14
C ARG A 810 12.53 -19.34 -42.80
N VAL A 811 12.72 -18.22 -42.13
CA VAL A 811 11.94 -17.83 -40.96
C VAL A 811 10.82 -16.90 -41.42
N PHE A 812 9.62 -17.44 -41.54
CA PHE A 812 8.42 -16.66 -41.75
C PHE A 812 7.94 -16.08 -40.42
N ARG A 813 7.49 -14.84 -40.48
CA ARG A 813 6.97 -14.13 -39.32
C ARG A 813 5.50 -13.90 -39.52
N VAL A 814 4.75 -14.09 -38.45
CA VAL A 814 3.30 -13.92 -38.43
C VAL A 814 2.96 -12.94 -37.32
N GLY A 815 2.01 -12.06 -37.55
CA GLY A 815 1.63 -11.05 -36.55
C GLY A 815 0.81 -9.92 -37.12
N GLN A 816 1.07 -8.69 -36.65
CA GLN A 816 0.24 -7.52 -37.00
C GLN A 816 0.19 -7.12 -38.49
N GLN A 817 1.12 -7.60 -39.32
CA GLN A 817 1.13 -7.35 -40.76
C GLN A 817 1.86 -8.47 -41.51
N ASP A 818 1.80 -8.45 -42.84
CA ASP A 818 2.61 -9.36 -43.66
C ASP A 818 4.09 -8.98 -43.53
N TYR A 819 4.88 -9.90 -42.98
CA TYR A 819 6.32 -9.73 -42.87
C TYR A 819 7.03 -10.45 -44.00
N LYS A 820 8.10 -9.85 -44.52
CA LYS A 820 9.00 -10.56 -45.42
C LYS A 820 9.68 -11.70 -44.66
N ALA A 821 9.71 -12.89 -45.26
CA ALA A 821 10.48 -14.00 -44.72
C ALA A 821 11.96 -13.60 -44.61
N ARG A 822 12.56 -13.88 -43.45
CA ARG A 822 14.01 -13.84 -43.30
C ARG A 822 14.59 -15.13 -43.83
N ARG A 823 15.59 -15.01 -44.70
CA ARG A 823 16.22 -16.13 -45.39
C ARG A 823 17.66 -16.20 -44.94
N TYR A 824 17.97 -17.23 -44.16
CA TYR A 824 19.33 -17.51 -43.70
C TYR A 824 20.00 -18.48 -44.66
N TYR A 825 21.14 -18.07 -45.19
CA TYR A 825 22.01 -18.88 -46.05
C TYR A 825 23.31 -19.17 -45.31
N PHE A 826 23.94 -20.32 -45.58
CA PHE A 826 25.19 -20.72 -44.92
C PHE A 826 26.41 -20.72 -45.84
N ARG A 827 26.20 -20.63 -47.16
CA ARG A 827 27.23 -20.49 -48.18
C ARG A 827 26.90 -19.30 -49.07
N GLU A 828 27.91 -18.57 -49.53
CA GLU A 828 27.72 -17.41 -50.41
C GLU A 828 27.13 -17.80 -51.76
N ASP A 829 27.57 -18.94 -52.31
CA ASP A 829 27.11 -19.49 -53.59
C ASP A 829 25.60 -19.83 -53.62
N ASP A 830 25.01 -20.00 -52.44
CA ASP A 830 23.61 -20.39 -52.30
C ASP A 830 22.65 -19.19 -52.36
N ILE A 831 23.18 -17.96 -52.28
CA ILE A 831 22.40 -16.72 -52.26
C ILE A 831 21.92 -16.38 -53.69
N PRO A 832 20.60 -16.43 -53.98
CA PRO A 832 20.11 -16.17 -55.34
C PRO A 832 20.25 -14.68 -55.70
N GLU A 833 20.75 -14.37 -56.89
CA GLU A 833 20.66 -13.03 -57.48
C GLU A 833 19.19 -12.69 -57.77
N GLY A 834 18.64 -11.66 -57.12
CA GLY A 834 17.28 -11.15 -57.42
C GLY A 834 16.09 -11.71 -56.63
N SER A 835 16.24 -12.68 -55.72
CA SER A 835 15.10 -13.17 -54.90
C SER A 835 14.64 -12.16 -53.83
N GLY A 836 13.32 -12.03 -53.61
CA GLY A 836 12.73 -11.11 -52.62
C GLY A 836 12.71 -11.67 -51.18
N GLY A 837 13.13 -10.87 -50.20
CA GLY A 837 13.19 -11.22 -48.77
C GLY A 837 14.39 -10.58 -48.06
N GLU A 838 14.44 -10.62 -46.73
CA GLU A 838 15.62 -10.20 -45.96
C GLU A 838 16.65 -11.34 -45.96
N LYS A 839 17.70 -11.21 -46.77
CA LYS A 839 18.77 -12.22 -46.89
C LYS A 839 19.83 -11.98 -45.83
N LYS A 840 20.18 -13.01 -45.07
CA LYS A 840 21.25 -12.98 -44.07
C LYS A 840 22.18 -14.16 -44.33
N LEU A 841 23.48 -13.89 -44.42
CA LEU A 841 24.50 -14.93 -44.49
C LEU A 841 24.98 -15.24 -43.07
N LEU A 842 24.85 -16.50 -42.66
CA LEU A 842 25.43 -17.03 -41.42
C LEU A 842 26.67 -17.83 -41.77
N SER A 843 27.75 -17.14 -42.13
CA SER A 843 29.03 -17.79 -42.42
C SER A 843 29.62 -18.37 -41.12
N GLN A 844 30.08 -19.61 -41.17
CA GLN A 844 30.70 -20.31 -40.02
C GLN A 844 29.79 -20.39 -38.78
N PRO A 845 28.62 -21.08 -38.84
CA PRO A 845 27.65 -21.15 -37.74
C PRO A 845 28.25 -21.68 -36.43
N HIS A 846 29.19 -22.63 -36.52
CA HIS A 846 29.94 -23.12 -35.37
C HIS A 846 30.71 -22.01 -34.63
N ARG A 847 31.38 -21.10 -35.36
CA ARG A 847 32.16 -20.01 -34.77
C ARG A 847 31.28 -18.96 -34.08
N LEU A 848 30.09 -18.70 -34.63
CA LEU A 848 29.10 -17.83 -34.00
C LEU A 848 28.57 -18.43 -32.69
N LEU A 849 28.30 -19.74 -32.66
CA LEU A 849 27.94 -20.44 -31.42
C LEU A 849 29.08 -20.45 -30.39
N GLN A 850 30.34 -20.59 -30.81
CA GLN A 850 31.50 -20.47 -29.92
C GLN A 850 31.56 -19.10 -29.24
N ARG A 851 31.42 -18.03 -30.03
CA ARG A 851 31.38 -16.66 -29.51
C ARG A 851 30.20 -16.46 -28.54
N LEU A 852 29.01 -16.94 -28.90
CA LEU A 852 27.84 -16.89 -28.03
C LEU A 852 28.06 -17.65 -26.72
N GLY A 853 28.62 -18.86 -26.78
CA GLY A 853 28.93 -19.67 -25.60
C GLY A 853 29.94 -18.99 -24.67
N ALA A 854 30.97 -18.35 -25.23
CA ALA A 854 31.94 -17.57 -24.47
C ALA A 854 31.28 -16.37 -23.76
N VAL A 855 30.41 -15.65 -24.46
CA VAL A 855 29.65 -14.53 -23.91
C VAL A 855 28.64 -14.99 -22.85
N TYR A 856 27.93 -16.09 -23.09
CA TYR A 856 26.97 -16.69 -22.17
C TYR A 856 27.64 -17.07 -20.84
N ARG A 857 28.80 -17.73 -20.89
CA ARG A 857 29.59 -18.04 -19.69
C ARG A 857 30.05 -16.79 -18.95
N ARG A 858 30.50 -15.76 -19.67
CA ARG A 858 30.85 -14.47 -19.05
C ARG A 858 29.63 -13.83 -18.38
N GLY A 859 28.47 -13.92 -19.01
CA GLY A 859 27.17 -13.49 -18.49
C GLY A 859 26.71 -14.24 -17.24
N LYS A 860 27.29 -15.41 -16.94
CA LYS A 860 27.12 -16.14 -15.66
C LYS A 860 28.08 -15.67 -14.56
N ARG A 861 29.16 -14.98 -14.89
CA ARG A 861 30.12 -14.43 -13.92
C ARG A 861 29.75 -13.02 -13.50
N LEU A 862 29.30 -12.21 -14.45
CA LEU A 862 28.97 -10.80 -14.27
C LEU A 862 27.70 -10.45 -15.05
N PRO A 863 26.85 -9.54 -14.51
CA PRO A 863 25.71 -9.04 -15.26
C PRO A 863 26.19 -8.22 -16.46
N LEU A 864 25.78 -8.60 -17.67
CA LEU A 864 26.13 -7.90 -18.90
C LEU A 864 25.00 -6.93 -19.30
N PRO A 865 25.17 -5.60 -19.20
CA PRO A 865 24.11 -4.62 -19.42
C PRO A 865 23.96 -4.29 -20.91
N LEU A 866 23.43 -5.22 -21.71
CA LEU A 866 23.02 -4.95 -23.08
C LEU A 866 21.67 -5.62 -23.35
N TYR A 867 20.70 -4.83 -23.81
CA TYR A 867 19.35 -5.30 -24.16
C TYR A 867 19.13 -5.13 -25.66
N PRO A 868 18.31 -6.00 -26.29
CA PRO A 868 18.11 -5.97 -27.74
C PRO A 868 17.63 -4.61 -28.27
N GLU A 869 16.75 -3.91 -27.56
CA GLU A 869 16.21 -2.61 -27.97
C GLU A 869 17.28 -1.50 -27.99
N LEU A 870 18.24 -1.58 -27.08
CA LEU A 870 19.38 -0.68 -27.05
C LEU A 870 20.35 -1.00 -28.19
N ALA A 871 20.55 -2.29 -28.50
CA ALA A 871 21.33 -2.72 -29.66
C ALA A 871 20.71 -2.21 -30.98
N ASP A 872 19.37 -2.22 -31.10
CA ASP A 872 18.64 -1.64 -32.25
C ASP A 872 18.91 -0.13 -32.42
N GLU A 873 18.94 0.64 -31.33
CA GLU A 873 19.25 2.08 -31.38
C GLU A 873 20.72 2.35 -31.65
N LEU A 874 21.63 1.56 -31.06
CA LEU A 874 23.07 1.61 -31.35
C LEU A 874 23.35 1.36 -32.81
N HIS A 875 22.73 0.33 -33.40
CA HIS A 875 22.87 0.02 -34.81
C HIS A 875 22.46 1.18 -35.71
N ARG A 876 21.30 1.78 -35.43
CA ARG A 876 20.82 2.97 -36.15
C ARG A 876 21.79 4.14 -36.01
N ALA A 877 22.25 4.42 -34.79
CA ALA A 877 23.20 5.49 -34.52
C ALA A 877 24.55 5.28 -35.25
N ILE A 878 25.11 4.06 -35.22
CA ILE A 878 26.36 3.72 -35.92
C ILE A 878 26.22 3.89 -37.42
N LYS A 879 25.09 3.42 -38.00
CA LYS A 879 24.79 3.57 -39.43
C LYS A 879 24.64 5.03 -39.86
N ASP A 880 24.05 5.87 -39.01
CA ASP A 880 23.79 7.28 -39.31
C ASP A 880 25.02 8.18 -39.10
N THR A 881 25.93 7.81 -38.19
CA THR A 881 27.07 8.65 -37.81
C THR A 881 28.39 8.26 -38.47
N GLY A 882 28.60 6.99 -38.83
CA GLY A 882 29.83 6.54 -39.48
C GLY A 882 31.10 6.70 -38.63
N ILE A 883 31.00 6.58 -37.30
CA ILE A 883 32.06 6.94 -36.33
C ILE A 883 32.77 5.71 -35.73
N GLU A 884 34.08 5.88 -35.50
CA GLU A 884 35.11 4.94 -35.01
C GLU A 884 35.14 4.76 -33.48
N ASP A 885 34.42 5.56 -32.69
CA ASP A 885 34.37 5.48 -31.21
C ASP A 885 33.00 5.01 -30.69
N PHE A 886 32.97 3.73 -30.29
CA PHE A 886 31.80 3.02 -29.80
C PHE A 886 31.25 3.60 -28.49
N SER A 887 32.12 4.04 -27.57
CA SER A 887 31.73 4.45 -26.22
C SER A 887 30.94 5.78 -26.24
N ALA A 888 31.40 6.73 -27.05
CA ALA A 888 30.71 8.02 -27.23
C ALA A 888 29.34 7.86 -27.91
N SER A 889 29.26 6.99 -28.93
CA SER A 889 28.03 6.70 -29.66
C SER A 889 26.99 6.00 -28.78
N PHE A 890 27.45 5.07 -27.94
CA PHE A 890 26.62 4.40 -26.94
C PHE A 890 26.05 5.39 -25.91
N ALA A 891 26.88 6.28 -25.38
CA ALA A 891 26.45 7.29 -24.42
C ALA A 891 25.34 8.20 -24.99
N ALA A 892 25.49 8.62 -26.26
CA ALA A 892 24.52 9.45 -26.95
C ALA A 892 23.18 8.71 -27.19
N ALA A 893 23.23 7.46 -27.67
CA ALA A 893 22.05 6.65 -27.91
C ALA A 893 21.27 6.34 -26.62
N TRP A 894 21.97 5.99 -25.54
CA TRP A 894 21.35 5.75 -24.24
C TRP A 894 20.64 7.00 -23.70
N ASN A 895 21.24 8.19 -23.87
CA ASN A 895 20.63 9.45 -23.48
C ASN A 895 19.36 9.78 -24.30
N LYS A 896 19.34 9.43 -25.59
CA LYS A 896 18.18 9.61 -26.47
C LYS A 896 16.99 8.71 -26.10
N VAL A 897 17.26 7.47 -25.68
CA VAL A 897 16.22 6.56 -25.18
C VAL A 897 15.56 7.12 -23.91
N ILE A 898 16.35 7.69 -22.99
CA ILE A 898 15.84 8.33 -21.77
C ILE A 898 15.01 9.58 -22.10
N SER A 899 15.46 10.44 -23.02
CA SER A 899 14.73 11.67 -23.36
C SER A 899 13.40 11.39 -24.04
N ASN A 900 13.29 10.28 -24.77
CA ASN A 900 12.08 9.89 -25.49
C ASN A 900 11.12 9.05 -24.63
N SER A 901 11.57 8.46 -23.52
CA SER A 901 10.66 7.84 -22.56
C SER A 901 9.88 8.93 -21.82
N GLN A 902 8.61 9.13 -22.17
CA GLN A 902 7.70 10.12 -21.56
C GLN A 902 7.40 9.88 -20.06
N ALA A 903 8.11 8.97 -19.39
CA ALA A 903 7.87 8.67 -17.98
C ALA A 903 8.68 9.64 -17.09
N PRO A 904 8.02 10.49 -16.27
CA PRO A 904 8.70 11.43 -15.36
C PRO A 904 9.52 10.76 -14.24
N PHE A 905 9.49 9.42 -14.15
CA PHE A 905 10.25 8.61 -13.19
C PHE A 905 10.98 7.44 -13.87
N SER A 906 11.75 7.70 -14.93
CA SER A 906 12.63 6.66 -15.47
C SER A 906 13.72 6.33 -14.45
N ALA A 907 13.59 5.18 -13.77
CA ALA A 907 14.62 4.60 -12.90
C ALA A 907 16.01 4.48 -13.57
N MET A 908 16.07 4.63 -14.91
CA MET A 908 17.32 4.65 -15.68
C MET A 908 18.09 5.98 -15.60
N ARG A 909 17.43 7.12 -15.30
CA ARG A 909 18.07 8.45 -15.29
C ARG A 909 19.12 8.58 -14.19
N ASP A 910 18.78 8.12 -12.99
CA ASP A 910 19.61 8.14 -11.78
C ASP A 910 20.24 6.78 -11.45
N CYS A 911 20.16 5.82 -12.37
CA CYS A 911 20.72 4.48 -12.18
C CYS A 911 22.24 4.57 -11.94
N PRO A 912 22.76 4.14 -10.77
CA PRO A 912 24.20 4.16 -10.47
C PRO A 912 25.03 3.38 -11.51
N TRP A 913 24.41 2.36 -12.11
CA TRP A 913 24.99 1.57 -13.19
C TRP A 913 25.26 2.39 -14.45
N ARG A 914 24.48 3.44 -14.74
CA ARG A 914 24.71 4.34 -15.89
C ARG A 914 26.04 5.09 -15.76
N ARG A 915 26.32 5.69 -14.59
CA ARG A 915 27.59 6.40 -14.36
C ARG A 915 28.76 5.44 -14.47
N ARG A 916 28.68 4.25 -13.85
CA ARG A 916 29.71 3.21 -13.96
C ARG A 916 29.92 2.76 -15.42
N PHE A 917 28.83 2.47 -16.13
CA PHE A 917 28.84 2.01 -17.52
C PHE A 917 29.47 3.03 -18.48
N LEU A 918 29.22 4.33 -18.26
CA LEU A 918 29.81 5.40 -19.06
C LEU A 918 31.23 5.81 -18.61
N SER A 919 31.61 5.48 -17.37
CA SER A 919 32.90 5.87 -16.77
C SER A 919 33.99 4.80 -16.85
N SER A 920 33.64 3.54 -17.11
CA SER A 920 34.61 2.44 -17.12
C SER A 920 35.48 2.53 -18.38
N THR A 921 36.65 3.16 -18.25
CA THR A 921 37.73 3.03 -19.22
C THR A 921 38.48 1.74 -18.89
N ALA A 922 38.52 0.82 -19.87
CA ALA A 922 39.37 -0.36 -19.95
C ALA A 922 39.23 -1.42 -18.83
N SER A 923 38.34 -2.40 -19.03
CA SER A 923 38.49 -3.72 -18.38
C SER A 923 37.85 -4.84 -19.22
N LEU A 924 38.02 -6.10 -18.80
CA LEU A 924 37.43 -7.33 -19.37
C LEU A 924 35.95 -7.24 -19.78
N GLU A 925 35.19 -6.28 -19.24
CA GLU A 925 33.82 -5.96 -19.64
C GLU A 925 33.70 -5.46 -21.09
N ASP A 926 34.68 -4.72 -21.61
CA ASP A 926 34.62 -4.12 -22.96
C ASP A 926 34.68 -5.17 -24.06
N GLN A 927 35.47 -6.24 -23.90
CA GLN A 927 35.54 -7.32 -24.88
C GLN A 927 34.26 -8.16 -24.93
N ALA A 928 33.61 -8.38 -23.77
CA ALA A 928 32.34 -9.12 -23.73
C ALA A 928 31.18 -8.27 -24.27
N ARG A 929 31.20 -6.96 -24.01
CA ARG A 929 30.27 -5.99 -24.59
C ARG A 929 30.45 -5.89 -26.09
N GLN A 930 31.68 -5.75 -26.58
CA GLN A 930 31.99 -5.75 -27.99
C GLN A 930 31.56 -7.07 -28.64
N ALA A 931 31.86 -8.22 -28.05
CA ALA A 931 31.42 -9.51 -28.58
C ALA A 931 29.89 -9.65 -28.62
N LEU A 932 29.16 -9.14 -27.62
CA LEU A 932 27.69 -9.07 -27.64
C LEU A 932 27.19 -8.16 -28.76
N VAL A 933 27.80 -6.99 -28.94
CA VAL A 933 27.46 -6.04 -30.00
C VAL A 933 27.75 -6.64 -31.36
N ASP A 934 28.89 -7.28 -31.56
CA ASP A 934 29.27 -8.00 -32.78
C ASP A 934 28.25 -9.12 -33.05
N LEU A 935 27.79 -9.84 -32.02
CA LEU A 935 26.72 -10.83 -32.18
C LEU A 935 25.39 -10.20 -32.65
N TYR A 936 25.03 -9.01 -32.14
CA TYR A 936 23.84 -8.29 -32.62
C TYR A 936 24.03 -7.73 -34.04
N MET A 937 25.19 -7.14 -34.33
CA MET A 937 25.50 -6.36 -35.55
C MET A 937 25.98 -7.23 -36.73
N GLU A 938 27.00 -8.06 -36.50
CA GLU A 938 27.64 -8.91 -37.52
C GLU A 938 27.01 -10.30 -37.58
N GLY A 939 26.41 -10.77 -36.47
CA GLY A 939 25.78 -12.09 -36.37
C GLY A 939 24.45 -12.23 -37.13
N GLY A 940 23.89 -11.15 -37.68
CA GLY A 940 22.64 -11.18 -38.46
C GLY A 940 21.34 -11.12 -37.65
N ILE A 941 21.41 -10.81 -36.35
CA ILE A 941 20.25 -10.60 -35.47
C ILE A 941 19.52 -9.29 -35.84
N LEU A 942 20.27 -8.19 -35.98
CA LEU A 942 19.82 -6.92 -36.55
C LEU A 942 19.76 -7.04 -38.07
#